data_AF-A0A2W4M5M5-F1
#
_entry.id   AF-A0A2W4M5M5-F1
#
_cell.length_a   1.000
_cell.length_b   1.000
_cell.length_c   1.000
_cell.angle_alpha   90.00
_cell.angle_beta   90.00
_cell.angle_gamma   90.00
#
_symmetry.space_group_name_H-M   'P 1'
#
loop_
_entity.id
_entity.type
_entity.pdbx_description
1 polymer ?
#
loop_
_entity_poly.entity_id
_entity_poly.type
_entity_poly.pdbx_seq_one_letter_code
_entity_poly.pdbx_strand_id
1 'polypeptide(L)'
;MAALGAAWPGASAARDCAGRDAAALQLDRTLSLAARDTQHLDISLGTAGEHLVLVIEDGIDVVAWVAAEPGIRPTPADAALARRGVQRFVVTVAEPTRLRLTVRGKEHAHARGRVRILHRPLDRGCAALLRVLSEAQAAYARAELVTRGLDPGATDDVPAEYRRAGDKLAEAAARAQSQAPESTASRAALQGEILLELAIARYVEGGRWAESADAAARAMSALQAAGDRYGEASALTRRAIALMEVARAGRAPYSPEAVRLQREARALLSRAIDLHAAHGERYEQALAQNNLGLSLFYEGRIPEALAAYQAALRLHEQLDEPPRRAQVLQNIALARLDLGQFSEAVHEYDQVLELLDAAAQPVLYASVLNNSALANAVAGNIDTALDRYSAALEIWIGLQNVREQARSRNGLGYVYYLAGDYDLAFEFYEQALALRTVELDPAGRASTLRTLGNLNRMLGRVERALALHREAFTLATTPIARNSALIQIARDFAAEGNHDRAIGLLDAVLAGDGVDVLTVAHARLDLGRSLAARGNRRAAVVELEAALALFRDHHLLAEEIECLIELARLGRAAGALDHALDLLDQAMVAADGLRMHSANPEMQASLTRPGRRAADLMIDLLLETGATPLGALSVAERARARVLAEIDAARDRPRAGGSTHAQRRESLY
;
A
#
# COMPACT_ATOMS: atom_id res chain seq x y z
N MET A 1 -38.34 -16.87 29.67
CA MET A 1 -38.68 -17.45 28.35
C MET A 1 -38.74 -16.34 27.32
N ALA A 2 -38.20 -16.59 26.13
CA ALA A 2 -38.24 -15.78 24.89
C ALA A 2 -37.37 -14.51 24.79
N ALA A 3 -36.05 -14.69 24.64
CA ALA A 3 -35.17 -13.82 23.83
C ALA A 3 -33.87 -14.52 23.35
N LEU A 4 -33.82 -15.86 23.35
CA LEU A 4 -32.72 -16.65 22.79
C LEU A 4 -33.22 -17.27 21.48
N GLY A 5 -33.28 -16.47 20.43
CA GLY A 5 -33.93 -16.82 19.17
C GLY A 5 -33.18 -16.42 17.91
N ALA A 6 -31.89 -16.10 18.00
CA ALA A 6 -31.01 -16.11 16.83
C ALA A 6 -30.10 -17.34 16.96
N ALA A 7 -30.41 -18.40 16.23
CA ALA A 7 -29.52 -19.52 16.05
C ALA A 7 -28.21 -18.97 15.46
N TRP A 8 -27.13 -19.13 16.21
CA TRP A 8 -25.82 -18.61 15.85
C TRP A 8 -25.23 -19.46 14.70
N PRO A 9 -24.84 -18.87 13.55
CA PRO A 9 -24.42 -19.64 12.37
C PRO A 9 -23.22 -20.56 12.63
N GLY A 10 -22.18 -20.10 13.35
CA GLY A 10 -21.00 -20.92 13.66
C GLY A 10 -21.28 -22.10 14.61
N ALA A 11 -22.39 -22.08 15.33
CA ALA A 11 -22.82 -23.22 16.15
C ALA A 11 -23.61 -24.27 15.34
N SER A 12 -24.11 -23.94 14.14
CA SER A 12 -24.86 -24.90 13.32
C SER A 12 -23.92 -25.96 12.72
N ALA A 13 -22.73 -25.57 12.24
CA ALA A 13 -21.71 -26.48 11.71
C ALA A 13 -21.18 -27.46 12.78
N ALA A 14 -21.09 -27.02 14.04
CA ALA A 14 -20.69 -27.85 15.17
C ALA A 14 -21.79 -28.84 15.63
N ARG A 15 -23.07 -28.47 15.48
CA ARG A 15 -24.21 -29.28 15.94
C ARG A 15 -24.43 -30.53 15.10
N ASP A 16 -24.25 -30.46 13.79
CA ASP A 16 -24.85 -31.42 12.86
C ASP A 16 -23.96 -32.57 12.37
N CYS A 17 -22.76 -32.71 12.95
CA CYS A 17 -22.06 -33.99 12.93
C CYS A 17 -22.69 -35.04 13.86
N ALA A 18 -23.91 -34.79 14.33
CA ALA A 18 -24.69 -35.70 15.14
C ALA A 18 -25.49 -36.64 14.22
N GLY A 19 -25.07 -37.91 14.12
CA GLY A 19 -26.02 -38.97 13.81
C GLY A 19 -27.14 -39.01 14.87
N ARG A 20 -28.21 -39.77 14.63
CA ARG A 20 -29.38 -39.87 15.54
C ARG A 20 -29.01 -40.26 17.00
N ASP A 21 -27.82 -40.83 17.21
CA ASP A 21 -27.32 -41.30 18.51
C ASP A 21 -26.13 -40.49 19.08
N ALA A 22 -25.77 -39.34 18.50
CA ALA A 22 -24.62 -38.57 18.97
C ALA A 22 -24.90 -37.81 20.28
N ALA A 23 -23.92 -37.80 21.18
CA ALA A 23 -23.99 -37.03 22.42
C ALA A 23 -24.12 -35.52 22.12
N ALA A 24 -24.97 -34.85 22.91
CA ALA A 24 -25.14 -33.41 22.83
C ALA A 24 -23.82 -32.68 23.17
N LEU A 25 -23.59 -31.53 22.53
CA LEU A 25 -22.50 -30.62 22.90
C LEU A 25 -22.67 -30.18 24.37
N GLN A 26 -21.69 -30.49 25.20
CA GLN A 26 -21.66 -30.06 26.60
C GLN A 26 -20.98 -28.70 26.69
N LEU A 27 -21.63 -27.73 27.35
CA LEU A 27 -21.01 -26.45 27.68
C LEU A 27 -20.17 -26.60 28.94
N ASP A 28 -18.85 -26.52 28.78
CA ASP A 28 -17.93 -26.57 29.93
C ASP A 28 -17.85 -25.22 30.62
N ARG A 29 -17.63 -24.16 29.84
CA ARG A 29 -17.45 -22.81 30.38
C ARG A 29 -17.70 -21.73 29.32
N THR A 30 -18.14 -20.57 29.80
CA THR A 30 -18.04 -19.31 29.06
C THR A 30 -17.01 -18.43 29.75
N LEU A 31 -15.96 -18.05 29.02
CA LEU A 31 -14.94 -17.13 29.48
C LEU A 31 -15.30 -15.72 28.99
N SER A 32 -15.13 -14.73 29.85
CA SER A 32 -14.98 -13.34 29.41
C SER A 32 -13.48 -13.05 29.39
N LEU A 33 -12.98 -12.67 28.22
CA LEU A 33 -11.55 -12.45 27.98
C LEU A 33 -11.36 -11.01 27.50
N ALA A 34 -10.38 -10.32 28.08
CA ALA A 34 -9.79 -9.16 27.43
C ALA A 34 -8.63 -9.61 26.53
N ALA A 35 -8.16 -8.69 25.70
CA ALA A 35 -6.96 -8.87 24.93
C ALA A 35 -5.73 -9.21 25.77
N ARG A 36 -4.89 -10.12 25.25
CA ARG A 36 -3.68 -10.65 25.89
C ARG A 36 -3.90 -11.40 27.20
N ASP A 37 -5.09 -11.33 27.80
CA ASP A 37 -5.47 -12.18 28.92
C ASP A 37 -5.32 -13.64 28.54
N THR A 38 -4.74 -14.41 29.45
CA THR A 38 -4.61 -15.85 29.32
C THR A 38 -5.43 -16.49 30.41
N GLN A 39 -6.29 -17.43 30.05
CA GLN A 39 -7.06 -18.24 30.98
C GLN A 39 -6.83 -19.73 30.74
N HIS A 40 -6.86 -20.48 31.83
CA HIS A 40 -6.71 -21.92 31.84
C HIS A 40 -8.01 -22.58 32.28
N LEU A 41 -8.40 -23.65 31.60
CA LEU A 41 -9.57 -24.46 31.91
C LEU A 41 -9.19 -25.93 31.89
N ASP A 42 -9.57 -26.66 32.93
CA ASP A 42 -9.51 -28.12 32.93
C ASP A 42 -10.86 -28.66 32.44
N ILE A 43 -10.84 -29.47 31.38
CA ILE A 43 -12.00 -30.12 30.75
C ILE A 43 -11.96 -31.61 31.10
N SER A 44 -13.04 -32.15 31.65
CA SER A 44 -13.11 -33.57 32.02
C SER A 44 -13.64 -34.41 30.86
N LEU A 45 -12.79 -35.27 30.29
CA LEU A 45 -13.16 -36.20 29.22
C LEU A 45 -13.57 -37.53 29.84
N GLY A 46 -14.88 -37.76 29.95
CA GLY A 46 -15.45 -38.87 30.76
C GLY A 46 -15.38 -40.27 30.16
N THR A 47 -14.93 -40.43 28.91
CA THR A 47 -14.88 -41.72 28.20
C THR A 47 -13.58 -41.87 27.42
N ALA A 48 -13.10 -43.10 27.28
CA ALA A 48 -12.03 -43.40 26.31
C ALA A 48 -12.53 -43.18 24.86
N GLY A 49 -11.64 -42.75 23.96
CA GLY A 49 -11.94 -42.50 22.56
C GLY A 49 -11.54 -41.10 22.08
N GLU A 50 -12.07 -40.68 20.94
CA GLU A 50 -11.84 -39.35 20.38
C GLU A 50 -12.88 -38.36 20.90
N HIS A 51 -12.42 -37.18 21.28
CA HIS A 51 -13.24 -36.07 21.73
C HIS A 51 -12.99 -34.85 20.86
N LEU A 52 -14.05 -34.09 20.61
CA LEU A 52 -13.99 -32.78 19.99
C LEU A 52 -14.10 -31.72 21.07
N VAL A 53 -13.13 -30.82 21.13
CA VAL A 53 -13.20 -29.59 21.91
C VAL A 53 -13.30 -28.42 20.95
N LEU A 54 -14.27 -27.54 21.19
CA LEU A 54 -14.55 -26.36 20.40
C LEU A 54 -14.30 -25.12 21.24
N VAL A 55 -13.49 -24.21 20.71
CA VAL A 55 -13.29 -22.87 21.27
C VAL A 55 -13.95 -21.90 20.32
N ILE A 56 -15.03 -21.30 20.80
CA ILE A 56 -15.92 -20.49 19.98
C ILE A 56 -15.78 -19.02 20.37
N GLU A 57 -15.35 -18.21 19.40
CA GLU A 57 -15.09 -16.78 19.56
C GLU A 57 -16.36 -15.93 19.38
N ASP A 58 -16.58 -14.96 20.26
CA ASP A 58 -17.66 -13.98 20.13
C ASP A 58 -17.14 -12.59 20.50
N GLY A 59 -16.80 -11.81 19.48
CA GLY A 59 -16.33 -10.44 19.62
C GLY A 59 -14.87 -10.29 20.03
N ILE A 60 -14.09 -11.38 20.01
CA ILE A 60 -12.65 -11.37 20.29
C ILE A 60 -11.93 -12.48 19.53
N ASP A 61 -10.82 -12.17 18.88
CA ASP A 61 -9.89 -13.15 18.30
C ASP A 61 -9.01 -13.76 19.41
N VAL A 62 -8.90 -15.09 19.44
CA VAL A 62 -8.10 -15.80 20.45
C VAL A 62 -7.17 -16.80 19.80
N VAL A 63 -6.21 -17.31 20.56
CA VAL A 63 -5.49 -18.54 20.21
C VAL A 63 -5.67 -19.50 21.38
N ALA A 64 -5.90 -20.77 21.06
CA ALA A 64 -6.03 -21.81 22.06
C ALA A 64 -5.03 -22.93 21.83
N TRP A 65 -4.59 -23.56 22.92
CA TRP A 65 -3.76 -24.76 22.87
C TRP A 65 -4.01 -25.65 24.06
N VAL A 66 -3.85 -26.95 23.83
CA VAL A 66 -3.90 -27.98 24.88
C VAL A 66 -2.50 -28.16 25.47
N ALA A 67 -2.39 -28.16 26.80
CA ALA A 67 -1.10 -28.32 27.50
C ALA A 67 -0.53 -29.75 27.36
N ALA A 68 0.79 -29.87 27.47
CA ALA A 68 1.48 -31.16 27.44
C ALA A 68 1.21 -31.97 28.72
N GLU A 69 0.57 -33.12 28.58
CA GLU A 69 0.51 -34.18 29.59
C GLU A 69 1.26 -35.42 29.05
N PRO A 70 1.65 -36.41 29.90
CA PRO A 70 2.31 -37.62 29.42
C PRO A 70 1.48 -38.31 28.31
N GLY A 71 1.99 -38.27 27.08
CA GLY A 71 1.31 -38.83 25.89
C GLY A 71 0.57 -37.82 25.01
N ILE A 72 0.41 -36.55 25.42
CA ILE A 72 -0.26 -35.49 24.64
C ILE A 72 0.77 -34.41 24.24
N ARG A 73 0.97 -34.22 22.93
CA ARG A 73 1.77 -33.09 22.42
C ARG A 73 0.89 -31.84 22.31
N PRO A 74 1.35 -30.65 22.72
CA PRO A 74 0.62 -29.41 22.50
C PRO A 74 0.43 -29.19 20.99
N THR A 75 -0.82 -29.08 20.57
CA THR A 75 -1.17 -28.67 19.20
C THR A 75 -1.94 -27.36 19.32
N PRO A 76 -1.38 -26.22 18.88
CA PRO A 76 -2.13 -24.98 18.83
C PRO A 76 -3.21 -25.08 17.75
N ALA A 77 -4.35 -24.43 17.97
CA ALA A 77 -5.31 -24.15 16.92
C ALA A 77 -5.52 -22.64 16.85
N ASP A 78 -5.70 -22.14 15.64
CA ASP A 78 -5.98 -20.74 15.35
C ASP A 78 -6.92 -20.75 14.15
N ALA A 79 -8.20 -20.43 14.40
CA ALA A 79 -9.15 -20.35 13.29
C ALA A 79 -8.75 -19.17 12.41
N ALA A 80 -8.62 -19.39 11.11
CA ALA A 80 -8.29 -18.30 10.20
C ALA A 80 -9.39 -17.20 10.17
N LEU A 81 -10.59 -17.55 10.64
CA LEU A 81 -11.73 -16.65 10.81
C LEU A 81 -11.67 -15.89 12.14
N ALA A 82 -11.46 -14.57 12.06
CA ALA A 82 -11.43 -13.72 13.25
C ALA A 82 -12.82 -13.52 13.90
N ARG A 83 -12.84 -13.42 15.24
CA ARG A 83 -13.91 -12.89 16.12
C ARG A 83 -15.24 -13.66 16.18
N ARG A 84 -15.49 -14.53 15.20
CA ARG A 84 -16.66 -15.40 15.05
C ARG A 84 -16.26 -16.82 14.61
N GLY A 85 -14.96 -17.10 14.57
CA GLY A 85 -14.41 -18.38 14.18
C GLY A 85 -14.63 -19.47 15.24
N VAL A 86 -14.39 -20.70 14.81
CA VAL A 86 -14.42 -21.87 15.69
C VAL A 86 -13.08 -22.58 15.59
N GLN A 87 -12.34 -22.61 16.71
CA GLN A 87 -11.11 -23.40 16.82
C GLN A 87 -11.47 -24.80 17.28
N ARG A 88 -10.84 -25.80 16.66
CA ARG A 88 -11.18 -27.21 16.86
C ARG A 88 -9.97 -28.01 17.31
N PHE A 89 -10.16 -28.78 18.36
CA PHE A 89 -9.21 -29.79 18.81
C PHE A 89 -9.87 -31.16 18.76
N VAL A 90 -9.27 -32.08 18.01
CA VAL A 90 -9.60 -33.50 18.11
C VAL A 90 -8.55 -34.16 18.99
N VAL A 91 -8.99 -34.70 20.12
CA VAL A 91 -8.11 -35.29 21.13
C VAL A 91 -8.47 -36.76 21.32
N THR A 92 -7.49 -37.65 21.20
CA THR A 92 -7.66 -39.08 21.47
C THR A 92 -7.17 -39.38 22.88
N VAL A 93 -8.03 -39.97 23.71
CA VAL A 93 -7.69 -40.40 25.08
C VAL A 93 -7.90 -41.90 25.26
N ALA A 94 -6.94 -42.57 25.88
CA ALA A 94 -6.99 -44.02 26.13
C ALA A 94 -7.92 -44.39 27.31
N GLU A 95 -8.07 -43.47 28.25
CA GLU A 95 -8.86 -43.60 29.48
C GLU A 95 -9.43 -42.22 29.89
N PRO A 96 -10.43 -42.16 30.77
CA PRO A 96 -11.00 -40.88 31.22
C PRO A 96 -9.95 -39.99 31.88
N THR A 97 -9.76 -38.78 31.33
CA THR A 97 -8.65 -37.88 31.68
C THR A 97 -9.11 -36.44 31.76
N ARG A 98 -8.38 -35.60 32.50
CA ARG A 98 -8.57 -34.13 32.50
C ARG A 98 -7.62 -33.50 31.49
N LEU A 99 -8.17 -32.67 30.61
CA LEU A 99 -7.44 -31.94 29.59
C LEU A 99 -7.32 -30.48 30.00
N ARG A 100 -6.09 -29.96 30.09
CA ARG A 100 -5.86 -28.53 30.34
C ARG A 100 -5.84 -27.74 29.03
N LEU A 101 -6.87 -26.94 28.80
CA LEU A 101 -6.99 -25.99 27.71
C LEU A 101 -6.51 -24.61 28.16
N THR A 102 -5.66 -23.97 27.38
CA THR A 102 -5.28 -22.57 27.55
C THR A 102 -5.87 -21.75 26.42
N VAL A 103 -6.49 -20.61 26.75
CA VAL A 103 -7.04 -19.65 25.78
C VAL A 103 -6.44 -18.28 26.06
N ARG A 104 -5.94 -17.62 25.01
CA ARG A 104 -5.35 -16.28 25.10
C ARG A 104 -5.95 -15.34 24.07
N GLY A 105 -6.34 -14.13 24.50
CA GLY A 105 -6.80 -13.08 23.58
C GLY A 105 -5.67 -12.54 22.69
N LYS A 106 -5.92 -12.35 21.39
CA LYS A 106 -4.94 -11.83 20.40
C LYS A 106 -5.06 -10.33 20.13
N GLU A 107 -6.19 -9.75 20.50
CA GLU A 107 -6.53 -8.36 20.19
C GLU A 107 -5.69 -7.33 20.98
N HIS A 108 -5.93 -6.04 20.71
CA HIS A 108 -5.35 -4.91 21.44
C HIS A 108 -6.00 -4.78 22.84
N ALA A 109 -5.27 -4.26 23.83
CA ALA A 109 -5.58 -4.35 25.28
C ALA A 109 -7.03 -4.00 25.72
N HIS A 110 -7.77 -3.22 24.94
CA HIS A 110 -9.13 -2.76 25.26
C HIS A 110 -10.24 -3.65 24.68
N ALA A 111 -9.92 -4.53 23.73
CA ALA A 111 -10.87 -5.50 23.19
C ALA A 111 -11.33 -6.48 24.26
N ARG A 112 -12.63 -6.73 24.28
CA ARG A 112 -13.26 -7.75 25.12
C ARG A 112 -14.25 -8.54 24.31
N GLY A 113 -14.30 -9.84 24.60
CA GLY A 113 -15.32 -10.71 24.05
C GLY A 113 -15.61 -11.88 24.96
N ARG A 114 -16.43 -12.79 24.45
CA ARG A 114 -16.74 -14.04 25.11
C ARG A 114 -16.16 -15.18 24.31
N VAL A 115 -15.67 -16.18 25.02
CA VAL A 115 -15.27 -17.44 24.44
C VAL A 115 -16.09 -18.54 25.07
N ARG A 116 -16.76 -19.34 24.26
CA ARG A 116 -17.50 -20.52 24.74
C ARG A 116 -16.68 -21.76 24.44
N ILE A 117 -16.51 -22.59 25.45
CA ILE A 117 -15.79 -23.85 25.35
C ILE A 117 -16.81 -24.96 25.46
N LEU A 118 -16.90 -25.75 24.40
CA LEU A 118 -17.79 -26.90 24.32
C LEU A 118 -16.98 -28.17 24.07
N HIS A 119 -17.42 -29.31 24.60
CA HIS A 119 -16.87 -30.60 24.22
C HIS A 119 -17.95 -31.66 23.96
N ARG A 120 -17.56 -32.73 23.26
CA ARG A 120 -18.31 -33.98 23.16
C ARG A 120 -17.42 -35.14 22.68
N PRO A 121 -17.79 -36.40 22.95
CA PRO A 121 -17.20 -37.54 22.25
C PRO A 121 -17.58 -37.53 20.75
N LEU A 122 -16.67 -38.01 19.90
CA LEU A 122 -16.86 -38.12 18.45
C LEU A 122 -17.29 -39.52 18.02
N ASP A 123 -18.11 -39.58 16.97
CA ASP A 123 -18.39 -40.82 16.23
C ASP A 123 -17.34 -41.08 15.13
N ARG A 124 -17.26 -42.32 14.64
CA ARG A 124 -16.23 -42.73 13.67
C ARG A 124 -16.30 -42.00 12.32
N GLY A 125 -17.49 -41.55 11.90
CA GLY A 125 -17.71 -40.95 10.58
C GLY A 125 -17.31 -39.48 10.53
N CYS A 126 -17.84 -38.67 11.45
CA CYS A 126 -17.51 -37.25 11.50
C CYS A 126 -16.08 -36.98 12.02
N ALA A 127 -15.54 -37.89 12.83
CA ALA A 127 -14.16 -37.81 13.30
C ALA A 127 -13.15 -37.59 12.16
N ALA A 128 -13.33 -38.24 11.01
CA ALA A 128 -12.38 -38.15 9.91
C ALA A 128 -12.31 -36.74 9.27
N LEU A 129 -13.46 -36.08 9.04
CA LEU A 129 -13.49 -34.74 8.45
C LEU A 129 -13.00 -33.69 9.45
N LEU A 130 -13.49 -33.75 10.70
CA LEU A 130 -13.09 -32.80 11.74
C LEU A 130 -11.61 -32.94 12.10
N ARG A 131 -11.03 -34.14 11.99
CA ARG A 131 -9.59 -34.35 12.14
C ARG A 131 -8.79 -33.62 11.07
N VAL A 132 -9.16 -33.76 9.79
CA VAL A 132 -8.46 -33.02 8.71
C VAL A 132 -8.58 -31.52 8.91
N LEU A 133 -9.77 -31.01 9.28
CA LEU A 133 -9.96 -29.59 9.55
C LEU A 133 -9.13 -29.10 10.75
N SER A 134 -9.13 -29.84 11.86
CA SER A 134 -8.33 -29.51 13.04
C SER A 134 -6.83 -29.54 12.73
N GLU A 135 -6.36 -30.52 11.95
CA GLU A 135 -4.96 -30.60 11.49
C GLU A 135 -4.58 -29.45 10.54
N ALA A 136 -5.56 -28.90 9.80
CA ALA A 136 -5.36 -27.77 8.90
C ALA A 136 -5.31 -26.44 9.67
N GLN A 137 -6.22 -26.23 10.62
CA GLN A 137 -6.22 -25.08 11.53
C GLN A 137 -4.94 -25.06 12.39
N ALA A 138 -4.45 -26.21 12.83
CA ALA A 138 -3.17 -26.31 13.53
C ALA A 138 -1.97 -25.95 12.65
N ALA A 139 -1.99 -26.35 11.37
CA ALA A 139 -0.96 -25.96 10.42
C ALA A 139 -0.98 -24.44 10.15
N TYR A 140 -2.18 -23.85 10.06
CA TYR A 140 -2.35 -22.40 9.95
C TYR A 140 -1.81 -21.67 11.19
N ALA A 141 -2.17 -22.13 12.39
CA ALA A 141 -1.68 -21.58 13.66
C ALA A 141 -0.15 -21.60 13.75
N ARG A 142 0.47 -22.69 13.30
CA ARG A 142 1.92 -22.79 13.21
C ARG A 142 2.49 -21.74 12.25
N ALA A 143 1.90 -21.58 11.07
CA ALA A 143 2.34 -20.58 10.10
C ALA A 143 2.29 -19.15 10.69
N GLU A 144 1.26 -18.81 11.46
CA GLU A 144 1.15 -17.54 12.19
C GLU A 144 2.24 -17.38 13.25
N LEU A 145 2.55 -18.44 14.03
CA LEU A 145 3.63 -18.40 15.03
C LEU A 145 5.01 -18.18 14.38
N VAL A 146 5.29 -18.88 13.28
CA VAL A 146 6.51 -18.71 12.50
C VAL A 146 6.59 -17.29 11.94
N THR A 147 5.50 -16.77 11.37
CA THR A 147 5.40 -15.38 10.86
C THR A 147 5.73 -14.35 11.93
N ARG A 148 5.32 -14.60 13.18
CA ARG A 148 5.55 -13.69 14.32
C ARG A 148 6.90 -13.89 15.01
N GLY A 149 7.73 -14.84 14.54
CA GLY A 149 9.01 -15.19 15.17
C GLY A 149 8.86 -15.83 16.55
N LEU A 150 7.72 -16.46 16.82
CA LEU A 150 7.40 -17.09 18.12
C LEU A 150 7.61 -18.60 18.13
N ASP A 151 7.97 -19.22 16.99
CA ASP A 151 8.27 -20.66 16.90
C ASP A 151 9.80 -20.90 16.90
N PRO A 152 10.37 -21.50 17.96
CA PRO A 152 11.82 -21.77 18.05
C PRO A 152 12.31 -22.89 17.11
N GLY A 153 11.42 -23.63 16.45
CA GLY A 153 11.74 -24.63 15.42
C GLY A 153 11.33 -24.20 14.01
N ALA A 154 11.06 -22.91 13.81
CA ALA A 154 10.61 -22.35 12.53
C ALA A 154 11.60 -22.61 11.39
N THR A 155 11.06 -22.93 10.22
CA THR A 155 11.79 -22.82 8.95
C THR A 155 11.76 -21.37 8.46
N ASP A 156 12.80 -20.93 7.75
CA ASP A 156 12.84 -19.57 7.17
C ASP A 156 11.81 -19.34 6.03
N ASP A 157 11.12 -20.39 5.56
CA ASP A 157 10.10 -20.31 4.50
C ASP A 157 8.67 -20.24 5.06
N VAL A 158 8.27 -19.05 5.51
CA VAL A 158 6.89 -18.74 5.96
C VAL A 158 5.83 -19.10 4.89
N PRO A 159 5.98 -18.75 3.59
CA PRO A 159 5.03 -19.15 2.56
C PRO A 159 4.79 -20.66 2.46
N ALA A 160 5.80 -21.50 2.67
CA ALA A 160 5.64 -22.95 2.66
C ALA A 160 4.70 -23.46 3.77
N GLU A 161 4.69 -22.81 4.94
CA GLU A 161 3.80 -23.18 6.03
C GLU A 161 2.33 -22.88 5.70
N TYR A 162 2.05 -21.71 5.11
CA TYR A 162 0.70 -21.40 4.64
C TYR A 162 0.27 -22.27 3.45
N ARG A 163 1.20 -22.67 2.56
CA ARG A 163 0.92 -23.66 1.51
C ARG A 163 0.39 -24.96 2.09
N ARG A 164 1.10 -25.51 3.07
CA ARG A 164 0.73 -26.77 3.74
C ARG A 164 -0.65 -26.65 4.39
N ALA A 165 -0.92 -25.55 5.09
CA ALA A 165 -2.23 -25.31 5.67
C ALA A 165 -3.34 -25.25 4.59
N GLY A 166 -3.09 -24.52 3.50
CA GLY A 166 -4.01 -24.41 2.37
C GLY A 166 -4.28 -25.76 1.67
N ASP A 167 -3.28 -26.61 1.52
CA ASP A 167 -3.45 -27.94 0.90
C ASP A 167 -4.34 -28.85 1.76
N LYS A 168 -4.14 -28.84 3.08
CA LYS A 168 -5.01 -29.57 4.03
C LYS A 168 -6.45 -29.03 4.02
N LEU A 169 -6.64 -27.71 3.95
CA LEU A 169 -7.97 -27.10 3.85
C LEU A 169 -8.66 -27.46 2.53
N ALA A 170 -7.92 -27.53 1.43
CA ALA A 170 -8.45 -27.97 0.15
C ALA A 170 -8.91 -29.44 0.19
N GLU A 171 -8.14 -30.31 0.86
CA GLU A 171 -8.54 -31.70 1.11
C GLU A 171 -9.81 -31.78 1.98
N ALA A 172 -9.86 -31.01 3.08
CA ALA A 172 -11.04 -30.93 3.93
C ALA A 172 -12.28 -30.47 3.14
N ALA A 173 -12.14 -29.48 2.25
CA ALA A 173 -13.23 -28.99 1.42
C ALA A 173 -13.75 -30.06 0.45
N ALA A 174 -12.85 -30.85 -0.16
CA ALA A 174 -13.23 -31.95 -1.05
C ALA A 174 -13.95 -33.08 -0.30
N ARG A 175 -13.51 -33.41 0.92
CA ARG A 175 -14.18 -34.40 1.79
C ARG A 175 -15.55 -33.90 2.26
N ALA A 176 -15.65 -32.63 2.66
CA ALA A 176 -16.93 -32.02 3.06
C ALA A 176 -17.95 -32.06 1.91
N GLN A 177 -17.52 -31.85 0.66
CA GLN A 177 -18.39 -31.94 -0.52
C GLN A 177 -18.96 -33.35 -0.74
N SER A 178 -18.23 -34.40 -0.34
CA SER A 178 -18.62 -35.81 -0.58
C SER A 178 -19.20 -36.54 0.63
N GLN A 179 -18.99 -36.07 1.87
CA GLN A 179 -19.27 -36.83 3.10
C GLN A 179 -20.10 -36.06 4.17
N ALA A 180 -20.52 -34.82 3.93
CA ALA A 180 -21.16 -33.96 4.94
C ALA A 180 -22.61 -34.35 5.31
N PRO A 181 -23.08 -34.01 6.53
CA PRO A 181 -24.31 -34.54 7.19
C PRO A 181 -25.64 -34.34 6.44
N GLU A 182 -26.71 -34.97 6.97
CA GLU A 182 -28.01 -35.21 6.30
C GLU A 182 -28.78 -33.95 5.87
N SER A 183 -28.55 -32.77 6.49
CA SER A 183 -29.25 -31.53 6.14
C SER A 183 -28.46 -30.64 5.17
N THR A 184 -29.13 -30.11 4.14
CA THR A 184 -28.52 -29.27 3.09
C THR A 184 -27.91 -27.97 3.66
N ALA A 185 -28.55 -27.35 4.65
CA ALA A 185 -28.11 -26.08 5.22
C ALA A 185 -26.81 -26.22 6.04
N SER A 186 -26.71 -27.27 6.86
CA SER A 186 -25.53 -27.48 7.71
C SER A 186 -24.33 -27.98 6.90
N ARG A 187 -24.59 -28.78 5.84
CA ARG A 187 -23.58 -29.08 4.82
C ARG A 187 -23.03 -27.80 4.19
N ALA A 188 -23.90 -26.89 3.80
CA ALA A 188 -23.50 -25.62 3.19
C ALA A 188 -22.73 -24.73 4.18
N ALA A 189 -23.10 -24.71 5.46
CA ALA A 189 -22.41 -23.94 6.49
C ALA A 189 -20.96 -24.42 6.70
N LEU A 190 -20.77 -25.71 6.96
CA LEU A 190 -19.44 -26.29 7.18
C LEU A 190 -18.56 -26.18 5.93
N GLN A 191 -19.12 -26.46 4.75
CA GLN A 191 -18.41 -26.30 3.49
C GLN A 191 -17.99 -24.84 3.26
N GLY A 192 -18.89 -23.90 3.55
CA GLY A 192 -18.64 -22.47 3.46
C GLY A 192 -17.51 -22.00 4.36
N GLU A 193 -17.49 -22.45 5.62
CA GLU A 193 -16.44 -22.16 6.59
C GLU A 193 -15.07 -22.66 6.11
N ILE A 194 -14.98 -23.93 5.71
CA ILE A 194 -13.71 -24.54 5.24
C ILE A 194 -13.18 -23.80 4.01
N LEU A 195 -14.06 -23.46 3.05
CA LEU A 195 -13.68 -22.73 1.85
C LEU A 195 -13.23 -21.30 2.17
N LEU A 196 -13.82 -20.67 3.19
CA LEU A 196 -13.40 -19.34 3.62
C LEU A 196 -12.03 -19.38 4.30
N GLU A 197 -11.78 -20.36 5.18
CA GLU A 197 -10.44 -20.58 5.74
C GLU A 197 -9.40 -20.89 4.65
N LEU A 198 -9.76 -21.71 3.65
CA LEU A 198 -8.92 -21.98 2.49
C LEU A 198 -8.58 -20.68 1.74
N ALA A 199 -9.57 -19.83 1.51
CA ALA A 199 -9.35 -18.54 0.86
C ALA A 199 -8.38 -17.66 1.63
N ILE A 200 -8.45 -17.66 2.97
CA ILE A 200 -7.53 -16.92 3.83
C ILE A 200 -6.11 -17.49 3.71
N ALA A 201 -5.94 -18.81 3.85
CA ALA A 201 -4.64 -19.48 3.72
C ALA A 201 -3.98 -19.20 2.36
N ARG A 202 -4.73 -19.30 1.26
CA ARG A 202 -4.22 -18.99 -0.10
C ARG A 202 -3.88 -17.52 -0.32
N TYR A 203 -4.55 -16.62 0.39
CA TYR A 203 -4.24 -15.19 0.33
C TYR A 203 -2.89 -14.90 1.00
N VAL A 204 -2.69 -15.37 2.23
CA VAL A 204 -1.49 -15.09 3.02
C VAL A 204 -0.24 -15.83 2.54
N GLU A 205 -0.41 -16.91 1.77
CA GLU A 205 0.66 -17.64 1.08
C GLU A 205 1.49 -16.74 0.14
N GLY A 206 0.94 -15.61 -0.34
CA GLY A 206 1.71 -14.60 -1.07
C GLY A 206 1.93 -14.87 -2.55
N GLY A 207 1.04 -15.63 -3.20
CA GLY A 207 1.13 -15.87 -4.65
C GLY A 207 -0.07 -16.55 -5.33
N ARG A 208 -1.11 -16.93 -4.58
CA ARG A 208 -2.29 -17.67 -5.08
C ARG A 208 -3.59 -16.88 -4.92
N TRP A 209 -3.54 -15.57 -5.19
CA TRP A 209 -4.70 -14.68 -5.01
C TRP A 209 -5.90 -15.05 -5.89
N ALA A 210 -5.68 -15.55 -7.11
CA ALA A 210 -6.78 -16.03 -7.96
C ALA A 210 -7.52 -17.22 -7.34
N GLU A 211 -6.79 -18.14 -6.71
CA GLU A 211 -7.37 -19.29 -6.03
C GLU A 211 -8.04 -18.89 -4.71
N SER A 212 -7.48 -17.91 -4.01
CA SER A 212 -8.16 -17.27 -2.87
C SER A 212 -9.50 -16.66 -3.30
N ALA A 213 -9.55 -15.96 -4.44
CA ALA A 213 -10.78 -15.38 -4.96
C ALA A 213 -11.83 -16.45 -5.34
N ASP A 214 -11.43 -17.56 -5.97
CA ASP A 214 -12.32 -18.69 -6.28
C ASP A 214 -12.86 -19.37 -5.01
N ALA A 215 -11.97 -19.68 -4.06
CA ALA A 215 -12.37 -20.29 -2.79
C ALA A 215 -13.35 -19.39 -2.03
N ALA A 216 -13.10 -18.08 -1.99
CA ALA A 216 -14.01 -17.11 -1.37
C ALA A 216 -15.36 -17.01 -2.11
N ALA A 217 -15.37 -17.11 -3.44
CA ALA A 217 -16.60 -17.13 -4.24
C ALA A 217 -17.49 -18.34 -3.92
N ARG A 218 -16.87 -19.52 -3.76
CA ARG A 218 -17.54 -20.76 -3.40
C ARG A 218 -18.00 -20.73 -1.95
N ALA A 219 -17.19 -20.18 -1.05
CA ALA A 219 -17.54 -19.95 0.34
C ALA A 219 -18.78 -19.05 0.46
N MET A 220 -18.80 -17.91 -0.25
CA MET A 220 -19.92 -16.99 -0.28
C MET A 220 -21.22 -17.69 -0.68
N SER A 221 -21.21 -18.47 -1.76
CA SER A 221 -22.40 -19.21 -2.22
C SER A 221 -22.91 -20.21 -1.17
N ALA A 222 -22.00 -20.95 -0.53
CA ALA A 222 -22.35 -21.94 0.48
C ALA A 222 -22.87 -21.29 1.79
N LEU A 223 -22.23 -20.22 2.25
CA LEU A 223 -22.64 -19.47 3.46
C LEU A 223 -23.97 -18.76 3.25
N GLN A 224 -24.20 -18.22 2.05
CA GLN A 224 -25.50 -17.65 1.68
C GLN A 224 -26.61 -18.72 1.69
N ALA A 225 -26.35 -19.92 1.15
CA ALA A 225 -27.30 -21.03 1.19
C ALA A 225 -27.56 -21.54 2.62
N ALA A 226 -26.57 -21.42 3.50
CA ALA A 226 -26.70 -21.73 4.92
C ALA A 226 -27.41 -20.64 5.74
N GLY A 227 -27.64 -19.45 5.17
CA GLY A 227 -28.17 -18.30 5.89
C GLY A 227 -27.15 -17.64 6.85
N ASP A 228 -25.86 -17.96 6.71
CA ASP A 228 -24.79 -17.33 7.49
C ASP A 228 -24.37 -15.99 6.88
N ARG A 229 -25.00 -14.92 7.37
CA ARG A 229 -24.77 -13.55 6.87
C ARG A 229 -23.39 -13.00 7.22
N TYR A 230 -22.85 -13.36 8.38
CA TYR A 230 -21.50 -12.94 8.77
C TYR A 230 -20.45 -13.61 7.87
N GLY A 231 -20.59 -14.93 7.69
CA GLY A 231 -19.73 -15.71 6.82
C GLY A 231 -19.82 -15.23 5.36
N GLU A 232 -21.03 -14.94 4.88
CA GLU A 232 -21.27 -14.35 3.55
C GLU A 232 -20.51 -13.02 3.38
N ALA A 233 -20.65 -12.08 4.31
CA ALA A 233 -19.98 -10.78 4.27
C ALA A 233 -18.45 -10.91 4.37
N SER A 234 -17.97 -11.84 5.19
CA SER A 234 -16.54 -12.16 5.32
C SER A 234 -15.97 -12.75 4.02
N ALA A 235 -16.72 -13.62 3.34
CA ALA A 235 -16.35 -14.19 2.05
C ALA A 235 -16.36 -13.14 0.92
N LEU A 236 -17.33 -12.23 0.92
CA LEU A 236 -17.36 -11.07 0.00
C LEU A 236 -16.10 -10.22 0.15
N THR A 237 -15.76 -9.85 1.39
CA THR A 237 -14.55 -9.07 1.70
C THR A 237 -13.29 -9.81 1.26
N ARG A 238 -13.19 -11.12 1.56
CA ARG A 238 -12.03 -11.94 1.20
C ARG A 238 -11.85 -12.05 -0.32
N ARG A 239 -12.95 -12.27 -1.06
CA ARG A 239 -12.92 -12.28 -2.53
C ARG A 239 -12.46 -10.93 -3.07
N ALA A 240 -13.01 -9.84 -2.54
CA ALA A 240 -12.67 -8.50 -3.01
C ALA A 240 -11.17 -8.20 -2.88
N ILE A 241 -10.58 -8.42 -1.70
CA ILE A 241 -9.14 -8.15 -1.50
C ILE A 241 -8.27 -9.07 -2.35
N ALA A 242 -8.69 -10.32 -2.58
CA ALA A 242 -7.97 -11.23 -3.48
C ALA A 242 -8.01 -10.72 -4.94
N LEU A 243 -9.15 -10.22 -5.41
CA LEU A 243 -9.27 -9.62 -6.75
C LEU A 243 -8.44 -8.33 -6.87
N MET A 244 -8.37 -7.51 -5.82
CA MET A 244 -7.50 -6.33 -5.79
C MET A 244 -6.03 -6.72 -5.98
N GLU A 245 -5.56 -7.78 -5.30
CA GLU A 245 -4.20 -8.27 -5.47
C GLU A 245 -3.96 -8.88 -6.86
N VAL A 246 -4.91 -9.65 -7.41
CA VAL A 246 -4.82 -10.16 -8.80
C VAL A 246 -4.71 -9.01 -9.80
N ALA A 247 -5.51 -7.95 -9.63
CA ALA A 247 -5.47 -6.78 -10.49
C ALA A 247 -4.11 -6.07 -10.45
N ARG A 248 -3.46 -6.05 -9.28
CA ARG A 248 -2.14 -5.44 -9.07
C ARG A 248 -0.98 -6.32 -9.51
N ALA A 249 -1.14 -7.63 -9.41
CA ALA A 249 -0.13 -8.63 -9.79
C ALA A 249 0.00 -8.80 -11.32
N GLY A 250 -1.04 -8.44 -12.08
CA GLY A 250 -1.07 -8.52 -13.54
C GLY A 250 -0.18 -7.48 -14.25
N ARG A 251 0.12 -7.72 -15.54
CA ARG A 251 0.82 -6.74 -16.39
C ARG A 251 -0.04 -5.48 -16.56
N ALA A 252 0.54 -4.33 -16.26
CA ALA A 252 -0.03 -2.98 -16.30
C ALA A 252 -1.21 -2.74 -15.31
N PRO A 253 -1.03 -1.91 -14.27
CA PRO A 253 -2.06 -1.55 -13.27
C PRO A 253 -3.38 -1.01 -13.86
N TYR A 254 -3.35 -0.54 -15.11
CA TYR A 254 -4.49 0.05 -15.83
C TYR A 254 -5.00 -0.81 -17.00
N SER A 255 -4.65 -2.10 -17.05
CA SER A 255 -5.22 -2.99 -18.07
C SER A 255 -6.76 -3.06 -17.95
N PRO A 256 -7.51 -3.27 -19.05
CA PRO A 256 -8.97 -3.43 -18.98
C PRO A 256 -9.42 -4.51 -18.00
N GLU A 257 -8.62 -5.56 -17.85
CA GLU A 257 -8.84 -6.61 -16.85
C GLU A 257 -8.62 -6.11 -15.42
N ALA A 258 -7.51 -5.44 -15.13
CA ALA A 258 -7.26 -4.87 -13.80
C ALA A 258 -8.38 -3.90 -13.38
N VAL A 259 -8.82 -3.02 -14.30
CA VAL A 259 -9.93 -2.09 -14.06
C VAL A 259 -11.25 -2.84 -13.80
N ARG A 260 -11.53 -3.91 -14.55
CA ARG A 260 -12.72 -4.76 -14.33
C ARG A 260 -12.67 -5.42 -12.95
N LEU A 261 -11.53 -5.98 -12.57
CA LEU A 261 -11.33 -6.65 -11.28
C LEU A 261 -11.48 -5.68 -10.11
N GLN A 262 -10.94 -4.46 -10.21
CA GLN A 262 -11.12 -3.42 -9.18
C GLN A 262 -12.59 -3.01 -9.03
N ARG A 263 -13.30 -2.82 -10.16
CA ARG A 263 -14.73 -2.53 -10.15
C ARG A 263 -15.55 -3.63 -9.47
N GLU A 264 -15.22 -4.89 -9.74
CA GLU A 264 -15.84 -6.05 -9.08
C GLU A 264 -15.55 -6.05 -7.57
N ALA A 265 -14.29 -5.87 -7.18
CA ALA A 265 -13.88 -5.80 -5.78
C ALA A 265 -14.65 -4.72 -5.01
N ARG A 266 -14.79 -3.52 -5.58
CA ARG A 266 -15.59 -2.43 -4.99
C ARG A 266 -17.05 -2.81 -4.77
N ALA A 267 -17.68 -3.47 -5.75
CA ALA A 267 -19.07 -3.90 -5.62
C ALA A 267 -19.25 -4.92 -4.50
N LEU A 268 -18.31 -5.87 -4.38
CA LEU A 268 -18.28 -6.86 -3.31
C LEU A 268 -18.07 -6.21 -1.94
N LEU A 269 -17.15 -5.26 -1.82
CA LEU A 269 -16.89 -4.51 -0.57
C LEU A 269 -18.11 -3.69 -0.15
N SER A 270 -18.76 -3.00 -1.08
CA SER A 270 -19.97 -2.22 -0.78
C SER A 270 -21.07 -3.11 -0.20
N ARG A 271 -21.31 -4.28 -0.81
CA ARG A 271 -22.27 -5.26 -0.28
C ARG A 271 -21.86 -5.81 1.09
N ALA A 272 -20.57 -6.09 1.31
CA ALA A 272 -20.08 -6.56 2.60
C ALA A 272 -20.25 -5.51 3.72
N ILE A 273 -19.98 -4.24 3.40
CA ILE A 273 -20.19 -3.09 4.30
C ILE A 273 -21.66 -3.03 4.73
N ASP A 274 -22.60 -3.13 3.78
CA ASP A 274 -24.03 -3.07 4.07
C ASP A 274 -24.50 -4.22 4.96
N LEU A 275 -24.00 -5.43 4.70
CA LEU A 275 -24.30 -6.61 5.53
C LEU A 275 -23.78 -6.44 6.95
N HIS A 276 -22.50 -6.06 7.11
CA HIS A 276 -21.93 -5.82 8.44
C HIS A 276 -22.65 -4.68 9.18
N ALA A 277 -23.01 -3.60 8.49
CA ALA A 277 -23.77 -2.51 9.07
C ALA A 277 -25.15 -2.96 9.56
N ALA A 278 -25.88 -3.75 8.76
CA ALA A 278 -27.20 -4.27 9.12
C ALA A 278 -27.19 -5.18 10.35
N HIS A 279 -26.05 -5.84 10.62
CA HIS A 279 -25.86 -6.73 11.76
C HIS A 279 -25.10 -6.10 12.94
N GLY A 280 -24.70 -4.84 12.84
CA GLY A 280 -23.97 -4.13 13.90
C GLY A 280 -22.50 -4.58 14.08
N GLU A 281 -21.91 -5.17 13.04
CA GLU A 281 -20.56 -5.74 13.01
C GLU A 281 -19.54 -4.65 12.64
N ARG A 282 -19.42 -3.67 13.55
CA ARG A 282 -18.72 -2.39 13.28
C ARG A 282 -17.25 -2.56 12.92
N TYR A 283 -16.57 -3.55 13.50
CA TYR A 283 -15.14 -3.75 13.24
C TYR A 283 -14.90 -4.27 11.83
N GLU A 284 -15.66 -5.27 11.41
CA GLU A 284 -15.62 -5.85 10.07
C GLU A 284 -16.11 -4.84 9.03
N GLN A 285 -17.13 -4.04 9.36
CA GLN A 285 -17.56 -2.90 8.56
C GLN A 285 -16.40 -1.90 8.36
N ALA A 286 -15.66 -1.56 9.40
CA ALA A 286 -14.53 -0.63 9.32
C ALA A 286 -13.38 -1.17 8.45
N LEU A 287 -13.05 -2.46 8.58
CA LEU A 287 -12.07 -3.12 7.73
C LEU A 287 -12.50 -3.11 6.25
N ALA A 288 -13.76 -3.41 5.96
CA ALA A 288 -14.30 -3.39 4.61
C ALA A 288 -14.31 -1.96 4.02
N GLN A 289 -14.62 -0.94 4.83
CA GLN A 289 -14.52 0.48 4.43
C GLN A 289 -13.08 0.88 4.10
N ASN A 290 -12.10 0.46 4.90
CA ASN A 290 -10.69 0.73 4.58
C ASN A 290 -10.26 0.05 3.27
N ASN A 291 -10.68 -1.20 3.04
CA ASN A 291 -10.38 -1.91 1.81
C ASN A 291 -11.08 -1.28 0.59
N LEU A 292 -12.30 -0.74 0.77
CA LEU A 292 -13.00 0.04 -0.25
C LEU A 292 -12.19 1.29 -0.62
N GLY A 293 -11.67 2.00 0.39
CA GLY A 293 -10.76 3.11 0.17
C GLY A 293 -9.52 2.72 -0.62
N LEU A 294 -8.87 1.59 -0.29
CA LEU A 294 -7.71 1.07 -1.04
C LEU A 294 -8.05 0.76 -2.50
N SER A 295 -9.19 0.11 -2.76
CA SER A 295 -9.64 -0.18 -4.13
C SER A 295 -9.86 1.10 -4.93
N LEU A 296 -10.54 2.10 -4.35
CA LEU A 296 -10.77 3.41 -4.98
C LEU A 296 -9.46 4.19 -5.20
N PHE A 297 -8.52 4.10 -4.26
CA PHE A 297 -7.20 4.72 -4.37
C PHE A 297 -6.42 4.13 -5.55
N TYR A 298 -6.40 2.80 -5.71
CA TYR A 298 -5.75 2.15 -6.85
C TYR A 298 -6.39 2.46 -8.21
N GLU A 299 -7.65 2.89 -8.23
CA GLU A 299 -8.34 3.38 -9.44
C GLU A 299 -8.12 4.88 -9.69
N GLY A 300 -7.35 5.59 -8.84
CA GLY A 300 -7.15 7.03 -8.93
C GLY A 300 -8.37 7.86 -8.50
N ARG A 301 -9.39 7.24 -7.89
CA ARG A 301 -10.60 7.92 -7.39
C ARG A 301 -10.35 8.47 -5.99
N ILE A 302 -9.31 9.30 -5.86
CA ILE A 302 -8.74 9.73 -4.58
C ILE A 302 -9.76 10.42 -3.64
N PRO A 303 -10.65 11.31 -4.10
CA PRO A 303 -11.66 11.91 -3.22
C PRO A 303 -12.63 10.90 -2.61
N GLU A 304 -13.03 9.88 -3.38
CA GLU A 304 -13.92 8.83 -2.90
C GLU A 304 -13.18 7.87 -1.95
N ALA A 305 -11.91 7.59 -2.23
CA ALA A 305 -11.05 6.84 -1.33
C ALA A 305 -10.95 7.51 0.05
N LEU A 306 -10.72 8.83 0.08
CA LEU A 306 -10.72 9.63 1.31
C LEU A 306 -12.05 9.51 2.08
N ALA A 307 -13.19 9.58 1.41
CA ALA A 307 -14.49 9.43 2.07
C ALA A 307 -14.66 8.05 2.71
N ALA A 308 -14.24 6.98 2.02
CA ALA A 308 -14.26 5.61 2.55
C ALA A 308 -13.30 5.43 3.74
N TYR A 309 -12.07 5.97 3.64
CA TYR A 309 -11.12 5.96 4.75
C TYR A 309 -11.63 6.73 5.96
N GLN A 310 -12.21 7.91 5.78
CA GLN A 310 -12.80 8.68 6.88
C GLN A 310 -13.97 7.92 7.55
N ALA A 311 -14.75 7.16 6.78
CA ALA A 311 -15.78 6.29 7.34
C ALA A 311 -15.18 5.16 8.19
N ALA A 312 -14.10 4.53 7.71
CA ALA A 312 -13.37 3.52 8.47
C ALA A 312 -12.75 4.10 9.76
N LEU A 313 -12.14 5.29 9.68
CA LEU A 313 -11.52 5.97 10.81
C LEU A 313 -12.52 6.24 11.93
N ARG A 314 -13.70 6.81 11.60
CA ARG A 314 -14.76 7.07 12.58
C ARG A 314 -15.23 5.79 13.29
N LEU A 315 -15.32 4.68 12.58
CA LEU A 315 -15.70 3.39 13.19
C LEU A 315 -14.59 2.88 14.12
N HIS A 316 -13.32 2.95 13.71
CA HIS A 316 -12.20 2.55 14.55
C HIS A 316 -12.00 3.45 15.78
N GLU A 317 -12.36 4.73 15.71
CA GLU A 317 -12.43 5.63 16.86
C GLU A 317 -13.51 5.21 17.86
N GLN A 318 -14.71 4.87 17.38
CA GLN A 318 -15.81 4.38 18.23
C GLN A 318 -15.48 3.05 18.91
N LEU A 319 -14.61 2.25 18.29
CA LEU A 319 -14.16 0.95 18.79
C LEU A 319 -12.93 1.02 19.68
N ASP A 320 -12.32 2.20 19.83
CA ASP A 320 -11.03 2.39 20.52
C ASP A 320 -9.94 1.44 19.99
N GLU A 321 -9.72 1.45 18.67
CA GLU A 321 -8.74 0.61 17.97
C GLU A 321 -7.52 1.43 17.47
N PRO A 322 -6.60 1.92 18.34
CA PRO A 322 -5.44 2.73 17.93
C PRO A 322 -4.62 2.14 16.76
N PRO A 323 -4.30 0.82 16.73
CA PRO A 323 -3.53 0.27 15.62
C PRO A 323 -4.25 0.37 14.27
N ARG A 324 -5.58 0.21 14.25
CA ARG A 324 -6.38 0.34 13.03
C ARG A 324 -6.58 1.80 12.63
N ARG A 325 -6.73 2.71 13.60
CA ARG A 325 -6.73 4.16 13.34
C ARG A 325 -5.43 4.59 12.68
N ALA A 326 -4.28 4.18 13.22
CA ALA A 326 -2.96 4.44 12.64
C ALA A 326 -2.82 3.90 11.20
N GLN A 327 -3.40 2.73 10.90
CA GLN A 327 -3.42 2.19 9.54
C GLN A 327 -4.26 3.03 8.58
N VAL A 328 -5.48 3.42 8.98
CA VAL A 328 -6.36 4.22 8.13
C VAL A 328 -5.81 5.64 7.93
N LEU A 329 -5.26 6.26 8.97
CA LEU A 329 -4.66 7.59 8.90
C LEU A 329 -3.47 7.63 7.92
N GLN A 330 -2.65 6.57 7.87
CA GLN A 330 -1.59 6.48 6.85
C GLN A 330 -2.14 6.47 5.42
N ASN A 331 -3.25 5.77 5.18
CA ASN A 331 -3.90 5.75 3.88
C ASN A 331 -4.51 7.12 3.52
N ILE A 332 -5.09 7.83 4.50
CA ILE A 332 -5.56 9.20 4.33
C ILE A 332 -4.39 10.14 4.01
N ALA A 333 -3.29 10.03 4.76
CA ALA A 333 -2.09 10.83 4.55
C ALA A 333 -1.54 10.65 3.13
N LEU A 334 -1.44 9.41 2.66
CA LEU A 334 -0.99 9.10 1.30
C LEU A 334 -1.95 9.67 0.24
N ALA A 335 -3.26 9.49 0.41
CA ALA A 335 -4.26 10.07 -0.50
C ALA A 335 -4.20 11.61 -0.53
N ARG A 336 -3.88 12.26 0.59
CA ARG A 336 -3.66 13.71 0.66
C ARG A 336 -2.39 14.15 -0.04
N LEU A 337 -1.30 13.37 0.05
CA LEU A 337 -0.09 13.62 -0.73
C LEU A 337 -0.38 13.61 -2.23
N ASP A 338 -1.15 12.63 -2.71
CA ASP A 338 -1.52 12.53 -4.14
C ASP A 338 -2.41 13.70 -4.61
N LEU A 339 -3.17 14.31 -3.70
CA LEU A 339 -3.96 15.53 -3.98
C LEU A 339 -3.16 16.84 -3.82
N GLY A 340 -1.89 16.78 -3.45
CA GLY A 340 -1.09 17.97 -3.15
C GLY A 340 -1.41 18.65 -1.81
N GLN A 341 -2.19 18.00 -0.95
CA GLN A 341 -2.59 18.49 0.38
C GLN A 341 -1.51 18.17 1.42
N PHE A 342 -0.32 18.75 1.22
CA PHE A 342 0.88 18.33 1.95
C PHE A 342 0.84 18.63 3.45
N SER A 343 0.31 19.79 3.85
CA SER A 343 0.22 20.17 5.28
C SER A 343 -0.71 19.22 6.04
N GLU A 344 -1.84 18.90 5.43
CA GLU A 344 -2.80 17.96 5.95
C GLU A 344 -2.26 16.53 5.99
N ALA A 345 -1.46 16.12 5.00
CA ALA A 345 -0.77 14.83 5.02
C ALA A 345 0.26 14.74 6.16
N VAL A 346 1.04 15.80 6.38
CA VAL A 346 1.99 15.88 7.51
C VAL A 346 1.24 15.73 8.84
N HIS A 347 0.12 16.44 9.01
CA HIS A 347 -0.70 16.34 10.22
C HIS A 347 -1.18 14.91 10.48
N GLU A 348 -1.68 14.20 9.46
CA GLU A 348 -2.13 12.81 9.65
C GLU A 348 -0.97 11.86 9.98
N TYR A 349 0.21 12.04 9.39
CA TYR A 349 1.37 11.24 9.77
C TYR A 349 1.83 11.51 11.21
N ASP A 350 1.72 12.75 11.70
CA ASP A 350 2.02 13.07 13.10
C ASP A 350 1.07 12.35 14.06
N GLN A 351 -0.23 12.35 13.76
CA GLN A 351 -1.22 11.57 14.52
C GLN A 351 -0.91 10.07 14.50
N VAL A 352 -0.45 9.52 13.37
CA VAL A 352 -0.04 8.10 13.28
C VAL A 352 1.13 7.83 14.23
N LEU A 353 2.15 8.69 14.26
CA LEU A 353 3.32 8.52 15.13
C LEU A 353 2.95 8.59 16.61
N GLU A 354 1.98 9.43 16.99
CA GLU A 354 1.45 9.49 18.37
C GLU A 354 0.71 8.22 18.80
N LEU A 355 0.07 7.51 17.85
CA LEU A 355 -0.65 6.26 18.13
C LEU A 355 0.25 5.03 18.18
N LEU A 356 1.49 5.13 17.70
CA LEU A 356 2.42 4.01 17.59
C LEU A 356 3.46 4.03 18.73
N ASP A 357 3.64 2.87 19.35
CA ASP A 357 4.75 2.62 20.27
C ASP A 357 5.98 2.17 19.46
N ALA A 358 7.03 3.01 19.44
CA ALA A 358 8.26 2.76 18.71
C ALA A 358 9.02 1.51 19.20
N ALA A 359 8.96 1.19 20.50
CA ALA A 359 9.64 0.03 21.06
C ALA A 359 8.86 -1.27 20.78
N ALA A 360 7.53 -1.21 20.84
CA ALA A 360 6.68 -2.37 20.56
C ALA A 360 6.54 -2.65 19.05
N GLN A 361 6.65 -1.63 18.20
CA GLN A 361 6.39 -1.71 16.76
C GLN A 361 7.48 -0.98 15.92
N PRO A 362 8.77 -1.30 16.09
CA PRO A 362 9.87 -0.53 15.49
C PRO A 362 9.84 -0.52 13.96
N VAL A 363 9.45 -1.65 13.33
CA VAL A 363 9.31 -1.77 11.88
C VAL A 363 8.24 -0.81 11.34
N LEU A 364 7.05 -0.82 11.96
CA LEU A 364 5.95 0.03 11.50
C LEU A 364 6.28 1.52 11.75
N TYR A 365 6.83 1.83 12.93
CA TYR A 365 7.21 3.19 13.30
C TYR A 365 8.24 3.78 12.33
N ALA A 366 9.31 3.04 11.99
CA ALA A 366 10.32 3.50 11.04
C ALA A 366 9.77 3.65 9.60
N SER A 367 8.81 2.81 9.20
CA SER A 367 8.11 2.95 7.91
C SER A 367 7.27 4.23 7.86
N VAL A 368 6.56 4.54 8.95
CA VAL A 368 5.80 5.79 9.08
C VAL A 368 6.73 7.00 9.07
N LEU A 369 7.86 6.95 9.78
CA LEU A 369 8.85 8.02 9.74
C LEU A 369 9.34 8.30 8.32
N ASN A 370 9.63 7.27 7.52
CA ASN A 370 10.03 7.45 6.12
C ASN A 370 8.94 8.12 5.26
N ASN A 371 7.67 7.73 5.40
CA ASN A 371 6.57 8.32 4.65
C ASN A 371 6.28 9.76 5.11
N SER A 372 6.36 9.97 6.43
CA SER A 372 6.21 11.27 7.08
C SER A 372 7.34 12.24 6.69
N ALA A 373 8.57 11.73 6.54
CA ALA A 373 9.70 12.50 6.04
C ALA A 373 9.48 12.94 4.60
N LEU A 374 8.97 12.05 3.73
CA LEU A 374 8.60 12.42 2.36
C LEU A 374 7.55 13.54 2.34
N ALA A 375 6.49 13.41 3.15
CA ALA A 375 5.44 14.41 3.28
C ALA A 375 6.00 15.78 3.70
N ASN A 376 6.91 15.78 4.67
CA ASN A 376 7.61 17.00 5.09
C ASN A 376 8.50 17.54 3.99
N ALA A 377 9.22 16.69 3.25
CA ALA A 377 10.11 17.12 2.18
C ALA A 377 9.33 17.86 1.08
N VAL A 378 8.20 17.29 0.63
CA VAL A 378 7.36 17.91 -0.42
C VAL A 378 6.59 19.13 0.09
N ALA A 379 6.23 19.17 1.38
CA ALA A 379 5.69 20.37 2.03
C ALA A 379 6.73 21.50 2.17
N GLY A 380 8.02 21.18 2.07
CA GLY A 380 9.13 22.10 2.27
C GLY A 380 9.71 22.11 3.71
N ASN A 381 9.22 21.27 4.61
CA ASN A 381 9.75 21.14 5.96
C ASN A 381 11.07 20.33 5.96
N ILE A 382 12.13 20.91 5.39
CA ILE A 382 13.41 20.23 5.09
C ILE A 382 14.07 19.66 6.35
N ASP A 383 14.19 20.45 7.41
CA ASP A 383 14.85 19.99 8.65
C ASP A 383 14.12 18.81 9.28
N THR A 384 12.79 18.88 9.38
CA THR A 384 11.94 17.81 9.87
C THR A 384 12.04 16.55 8.99
N ALA A 385 12.12 16.72 7.67
CA ALA A 385 12.30 15.60 6.74
C ALA A 385 13.65 14.90 6.95
N LEU A 386 14.73 15.65 7.12
CA LEU A 386 16.06 15.09 7.45
C LEU A 386 16.01 14.32 8.76
N ASP A 387 15.45 14.92 9.82
CA ASP A 387 15.36 14.28 11.14
C ASP A 387 14.56 12.97 11.10
N ARG A 388 13.42 12.95 10.40
CA ARG A 388 12.56 11.76 10.30
C ARG A 388 13.22 10.65 9.47
N TYR A 389 13.86 10.98 8.34
CA TYR A 389 14.59 9.98 7.55
C TYR A 389 15.80 9.42 8.31
N SER A 390 16.54 10.26 9.04
CA SER A 390 17.67 9.82 9.87
C SER A 390 17.23 8.91 11.01
N ALA A 391 16.17 9.28 11.74
CA ALA A 391 15.61 8.45 12.81
C ALA A 391 15.10 7.10 12.27
N ALA A 392 14.44 7.08 11.09
CA ALA A 392 14.06 5.84 10.45
C ALA A 392 15.28 4.98 10.09
N LEU A 393 16.32 5.59 9.50
CA LEU A 393 17.55 4.90 9.12
C LEU A 393 18.25 4.25 10.31
N GLU A 394 18.34 4.93 11.46
CA GLU A 394 18.91 4.36 12.69
C GLU A 394 18.17 3.10 13.13
N ILE A 395 16.83 3.14 13.12
CA ILE A 395 16.00 1.96 13.45
C ILE A 395 16.26 0.83 12.44
N TRP A 396 16.32 1.13 11.14
CA TRP A 396 16.58 0.12 10.11
C TRP A 396 17.99 -0.48 10.16
N ILE A 397 18.98 0.29 10.64
CA ILE A 397 20.32 -0.22 10.96
C ILE A 397 20.24 -1.20 12.13
N GLY A 398 19.58 -0.81 13.22
CA GLY A 398 19.39 -1.67 14.40
C GLY A 398 18.62 -2.98 14.08
N LEU A 399 17.66 -2.91 13.16
CA LEU A 399 16.91 -4.06 12.66
C LEU A 399 17.63 -4.85 11.55
N GLN A 400 18.81 -4.40 11.10
CA GLN A 400 19.57 -4.98 10.00
C GLN A 400 18.76 -5.14 8.69
N ASN A 401 17.75 -4.29 8.46
CA ASN A 401 16.95 -4.32 7.25
C ASN A 401 17.59 -3.50 6.14
N VAL A 402 18.49 -4.14 5.37
CA VAL A 402 19.30 -3.49 4.32
C VAL A 402 18.44 -2.79 3.25
N ARG A 403 17.29 -3.37 2.88
CA ARG A 403 16.40 -2.79 1.87
C ARG A 403 15.82 -1.46 2.35
N GLU A 404 15.33 -1.39 3.59
CA GLU A 404 14.74 -0.18 4.15
C GLU A 404 15.81 0.87 4.53
N GLN A 405 17.02 0.44 4.88
CA GLN A 405 18.17 1.34 4.99
C GLN A 405 18.45 2.08 3.68
N ALA A 406 18.46 1.34 2.55
CA ALA A 406 18.66 1.95 1.23
C ALA A 406 17.52 2.91 0.86
N ARG A 407 16.27 2.59 1.24
CA ARG A 407 15.12 3.47 1.04
C ARG A 407 15.26 4.78 1.80
N SER A 408 15.67 4.72 3.07
CA SER A 408 15.85 5.91 3.91
C SER A 408 16.98 6.80 3.40
N ARG A 409 18.11 6.20 2.98
CA ARG A 409 19.22 6.94 2.32
C ARG A 409 18.80 7.59 1.01
N ASN A 410 18.01 6.89 0.18
CA ASN A 410 17.46 7.49 -1.03
C ASN A 410 16.55 8.70 -0.71
N GLY A 411 15.76 8.60 0.37
CA GLY A 411 14.97 9.71 0.91
C GLY A 411 15.83 10.90 1.34
N LEU A 412 16.90 10.68 2.10
CA LEU A 412 17.87 11.72 2.47
C LEU A 412 18.46 12.40 1.23
N GLY A 413 18.87 11.61 0.23
CA GLY A 413 19.37 12.14 -1.05
C GLY A 413 18.34 13.03 -1.75
N TYR A 414 17.04 12.68 -1.68
CA TYR A 414 15.96 13.51 -2.21
C TYR A 414 15.79 14.82 -1.45
N VAL A 415 15.86 14.79 -0.11
CA VAL A 415 15.78 16.01 0.70
C VAL A 415 16.95 16.96 0.41
N TYR A 416 18.18 16.45 0.34
CA TYR A 416 19.35 17.26 -0.03
C TYR A 416 19.26 17.81 -1.46
N TYR A 417 18.74 17.03 -2.40
CA TYR A 417 18.46 17.51 -3.75
C TYR A 417 17.48 18.70 -3.75
N LEU A 418 16.39 18.63 -2.97
CA LEU A 418 15.44 19.73 -2.83
C LEU A 418 16.06 20.96 -2.16
N ALA A 419 16.95 20.76 -1.19
CA ALA A 419 17.72 21.82 -0.54
C ALA A 419 18.82 22.43 -1.43
N GLY A 420 19.12 21.82 -2.59
CA GLY A 420 20.14 22.28 -3.53
C GLY A 420 21.56 21.81 -3.23
N ASP A 421 21.76 20.97 -2.22
CA ASP A 421 23.06 20.35 -1.90
C ASP A 421 23.24 19.07 -2.73
N TYR A 422 23.66 19.25 -3.98
CA TYR A 422 23.78 18.13 -4.92
C TYR A 422 24.91 17.16 -4.57
N ASP A 423 25.96 17.61 -3.89
CA ASP A 423 27.08 16.75 -3.50
C ASP A 423 26.64 15.74 -2.43
N LEU A 424 25.94 16.21 -1.38
CA LEU A 424 25.34 15.31 -0.39
C LEU A 424 24.24 14.45 -1.01
N ALA A 425 23.43 14.98 -1.93
CA ALA A 425 22.43 14.19 -2.63
C ALA A 425 23.06 13.00 -3.38
N PHE A 426 24.15 13.24 -4.13
CA PHE A 426 24.91 12.16 -4.79
C PHE A 426 25.39 11.12 -3.80
N GLU A 427 26.02 11.55 -2.72
CA GLU A 427 26.60 10.67 -1.73
C GLU A 427 25.56 9.70 -1.14
N PHE A 428 24.41 10.22 -0.71
CA PHE A 428 23.33 9.40 -0.18
C PHE A 428 22.70 8.48 -1.24
N TYR A 429 22.54 8.96 -2.48
CA TYR A 429 22.06 8.11 -3.57
C TYR A 429 23.04 6.99 -3.94
N GLU A 430 24.36 7.24 -3.93
CA GLU A 430 25.37 6.23 -4.19
C GLU A 430 25.43 5.20 -3.06
N GLN A 431 25.32 5.62 -1.80
CA GLN A 431 25.18 4.69 -0.67
C GLN A 431 23.93 3.81 -0.81
N ALA A 432 22.78 4.41 -1.16
CA ALA A 432 21.55 3.65 -1.41
C ALA A 432 21.71 2.67 -2.58
N LEU A 433 22.40 3.07 -3.65
CA LEU A 433 22.67 2.23 -4.82
C LEU A 433 23.59 1.05 -4.48
N ALA A 434 24.60 1.26 -3.63
CA ALA A 434 25.53 0.22 -3.19
C ALA A 434 24.81 -0.88 -2.39
N LEU A 435 23.81 -0.52 -1.58
CA LEU A 435 23.00 -1.47 -0.81
C LEU A 435 21.96 -2.21 -1.68
N ARG A 436 21.48 -1.58 -2.76
CA ARG A 436 20.47 -2.13 -3.67
C ARG A 436 21.12 -2.99 -4.76
N THR A 437 21.40 -4.25 -4.46
CA THR A 437 21.84 -5.22 -5.48
C THR A 437 20.67 -5.67 -6.36
N VAL A 438 20.97 -6.27 -7.52
CA VAL A 438 19.95 -6.79 -8.46
C VAL A 438 19.13 -7.92 -7.82
N GLU A 439 19.75 -8.70 -6.95
CA GLU A 439 19.13 -9.82 -6.24
C GLU A 439 18.25 -9.34 -5.08
N LEU A 440 18.66 -8.26 -4.39
CA LEU A 440 17.96 -7.77 -3.21
C LEU A 440 16.80 -6.83 -3.53
N ASP A 441 17.00 -5.85 -4.42
CA ASP A 441 16.02 -4.80 -4.71
C ASP A 441 16.20 -4.25 -6.14
N PRO A 442 15.88 -5.03 -7.19
CA PRO A 442 16.10 -4.60 -8.58
C PRO A 442 15.25 -3.37 -8.95
N ALA A 443 14.03 -3.28 -8.43
CA ALA A 443 13.13 -2.16 -8.69
C ALA A 443 13.63 -0.86 -8.02
N GLY A 444 14.01 -0.92 -6.74
CA GLY A 444 14.61 0.21 -6.04
C GLY A 444 15.96 0.60 -6.64
N ARG A 445 16.77 -0.37 -7.10
CA ARG A 445 18.02 -0.12 -7.83
C ARG A 445 17.76 0.68 -9.10
N ALA A 446 16.83 0.22 -9.94
CA ALA A 446 16.45 0.91 -11.18
C ALA A 446 15.97 2.35 -10.89
N SER A 447 15.21 2.55 -9.82
CA SER A 447 14.77 3.89 -9.39
C SER A 447 15.96 4.78 -8.99
N THR A 448 16.89 4.29 -8.16
CA THR A 448 18.08 5.07 -7.76
C THR A 448 18.96 5.40 -8.97
N LEU A 449 19.19 4.44 -9.87
CA LEU A 449 19.98 4.64 -11.09
C LEU A 449 19.39 5.75 -11.96
N ARG A 450 18.06 5.76 -12.13
CA ARG A 450 17.36 6.81 -12.88
C ARG A 450 17.49 8.18 -12.23
N THR A 451 17.39 8.26 -10.90
CA THR A 451 17.60 9.53 -10.19
C THR A 451 19.03 10.04 -10.34
N LEU A 452 20.04 9.18 -10.17
CA LEU A 452 21.44 9.52 -10.40
C LEU A 452 21.72 9.89 -11.85
N GLY A 453 21.08 9.21 -12.81
CA GLY A 453 21.19 9.52 -14.24
C GLY A 453 20.66 10.93 -14.55
N ASN A 454 19.49 11.29 -14.02
CA ASN A 454 18.94 12.63 -14.13
C ASN A 454 19.86 13.71 -13.56
N LEU A 455 20.40 13.47 -12.36
CA LEU A 455 21.30 14.40 -11.69
C LEU A 455 22.61 14.58 -12.49
N ASN A 456 23.17 13.50 -13.02
CA ASN A 456 24.35 13.57 -13.91
C ASN A 456 24.04 14.33 -15.20
N ARG A 457 22.90 14.10 -15.85
CA ARG A 457 22.51 14.83 -17.07
C ARG A 457 22.36 16.34 -16.78
N MET A 458 21.71 16.69 -15.66
CA MET A 458 21.55 18.10 -15.26
C MET A 458 22.89 18.82 -15.07
N LEU A 459 23.91 18.11 -14.59
CA LEU A 459 25.26 18.64 -14.40
C LEU A 459 26.16 18.53 -15.65
N GLY A 460 25.60 18.15 -16.80
CA GLY A 460 26.34 18.00 -18.06
C GLY A 460 27.20 16.74 -18.15
N ARG A 461 27.12 15.82 -17.19
CA ARG A 461 27.83 14.53 -17.19
C ARG A 461 27.06 13.48 -17.99
N VAL A 462 26.82 13.78 -19.27
CA VAL A 462 25.85 13.04 -20.11
C VAL A 462 26.25 11.58 -20.33
N GLU A 463 27.54 11.29 -20.55
CA GLU A 463 28.03 9.90 -20.72
C GLU A 463 27.70 9.03 -19.50
N ARG A 464 27.89 9.58 -18.29
CA ARG A 464 27.56 8.89 -17.04
C ARG A 464 26.06 8.71 -16.89
N ALA A 465 25.27 9.72 -17.24
CA ALA A 465 23.81 9.64 -17.22
C ALA A 465 23.29 8.53 -18.13
N LEU A 466 23.80 8.46 -19.37
CA LEU A 466 23.44 7.45 -20.35
C LEU A 466 23.77 6.03 -19.87
N ALA A 467 24.94 5.84 -19.25
CA ALA A 467 25.31 4.55 -18.66
C ALA A 467 24.32 4.12 -17.55
N LEU A 468 23.98 5.04 -16.65
CA LEU A 468 23.05 4.77 -15.54
C LEU A 468 21.62 4.48 -16.03
N HIS A 469 21.11 5.25 -17.00
CA HIS A 469 19.78 5.02 -17.57
C HIS A 469 19.70 3.72 -18.38
N ARG A 470 20.77 3.31 -19.06
CA ARG A 470 20.84 2.00 -19.71
C ARG A 470 20.78 0.85 -18.72
N GLU A 471 21.50 0.94 -17.60
CA GLU A 471 21.39 -0.07 -16.54
C GLU A 471 19.98 -0.07 -15.92
N ALA A 472 19.37 1.09 -15.69
CA ALA A 472 17.99 1.16 -15.22
C ALA A 472 17.00 0.51 -16.23
N PHE A 473 17.24 0.68 -17.53
CA PHE A 473 16.44 0.07 -18.59
C PHE A 473 16.54 -1.47 -18.60
N THR A 474 17.73 -2.05 -18.38
CA THR A 474 17.89 -3.52 -18.34
C THR A 474 17.16 -4.15 -17.16
N LEU A 475 16.97 -3.40 -16.06
CA LEU A 475 16.25 -3.82 -14.87
C LEU A 475 14.72 -3.59 -14.97
N ALA A 476 14.24 -2.87 -15.99
CA ALA A 476 12.84 -2.53 -16.13
C ALA A 476 11.99 -3.73 -16.59
N THR A 477 11.07 -4.17 -15.72
CA THR A 477 10.23 -5.36 -15.95
C THR A 477 8.86 -5.03 -16.55
N THR A 478 8.36 -3.80 -16.39
CA THR A 478 7.04 -3.37 -16.89
C THR A 478 7.17 -2.49 -18.13
N PRO A 479 6.16 -2.47 -19.03
CA PRO A 479 6.15 -1.56 -20.19
C PRO A 479 6.32 -0.08 -19.80
N ILE A 480 5.61 0.36 -18.75
CA ILE A 480 5.69 1.74 -18.25
C ILE A 480 7.12 2.08 -17.80
N ALA A 481 7.76 1.20 -17.01
CA ALA A 481 9.13 1.42 -16.53
C ALA A 481 10.15 1.42 -17.69
N ARG A 482 9.96 0.54 -18.69
CA ARG A 482 10.81 0.50 -19.89
C ARG A 482 10.66 1.77 -20.72
N ASN A 483 9.43 2.20 -21.00
CA ASN A 483 9.17 3.40 -21.78
C ASN A 483 9.68 4.65 -21.06
N SER A 484 9.47 4.74 -19.75
CA SER A 484 10.06 5.79 -18.92
C SER A 484 11.58 5.81 -19.06
N ALA A 485 12.25 4.67 -18.95
CA ALA A 485 13.70 4.60 -19.12
C ALA A 485 14.17 4.94 -20.55
N LEU A 486 13.41 4.56 -21.59
CA LEU A 486 13.69 4.95 -22.98
C LEU A 486 13.57 6.45 -23.21
N ILE A 487 12.56 7.11 -22.63
CA ILE A 487 12.43 8.57 -22.66
C ILE A 487 13.65 9.23 -22.00
N GLN A 488 14.14 8.70 -20.86
CA GLN A 488 15.35 9.23 -20.22
C GLN A 488 16.59 9.06 -21.09
N ILE A 489 16.75 7.91 -21.78
CA ILE A 489 17.84 7.67 -22.72
C ILE A 489 17.73 8.59 -23.95
N ALA A 490 16.51 8.85 -24.43
CA ALA A 490 16.29 9.81 -25.52
C ALA A 490 16.70 11.23 -25.11
N ARG A 491 16.38 11.65 -23.88
CA ARG A 491 16.86 12.92 -23.30
C ARG A 491 18.39 12.97 -23.20
N ASP A 492 19.05 11.87 -22.84
CA ASP A 492 20.51 11.80 -22.83
C ASP A 492 21.09 11.96 -24.25
N PHE A 493 20.55 11.25 -25.24
CA PHE A 493 20.99 11.41 -26.64
C PHE A 493 20.74 12.82 -27.18
N ALA A 494 19.61 13.44 -26.85
CA ALA A 494 19.35 14.83 -27.20
C ALA A 494 20.36 15.78 -26.55
N ALA A 495 20.77 15.53 -25.30
CA ALA A 495 21.81 16.31 -24.61
C ALA A 495 23.21 16.13 -25.23
N GLU A 496 23.50 14.98 -25.85
CA GLU A 496 24.70 14.77 -26.69
C GLU A 496 24.60 15.43 -28.08
N GLY A 497 23.45 16.01 -28.42
CA GLY A 497 23.16 16.55 -29.77
C GLY A 497 22.72 15.49 -30.79
N ASN A 498 22.56 14.23 -30.38
CA ASN A 498 22.13 13.13 -31.23
C ASN A 498 20.59 13.04 -31.31
N HIS A 499 19.98 14.07 -31.88
CA HIS A 499 18.52 14.18 -31.97
C HIS A 499 17.88 13.10 -32.85
N ASP A 500 18.58 12.58 -33.87
CA ASP A 500 18.03 11.51 -34.72
C ASP A 500 17.80 10.21 -33.93
N ARG A 501 18.73 9.84 -33.03
CA ARG A 501 18.51 8.70 -32.12
C ARG A 501 17.45 8.97 -31.09
N ALA A 502 17.38 10.20 -30.56
CA ALA A 502 16.35 10.59 -29.61
C ALA A 502 14.94 10.45 -30.24
N ILE A 503 14.75 11.00 -31.45
CA ILE A 503 13.49 10.89 -32.21
C ILE A 503 13.13 9.42 -32.44
N GLY A 504 14.05 8.60 -32.94
CA GLY A 504 13.78 7.18 -33.21
C GLY A 504 13.34 6.39 -31.97
N LEU A 505 13.89 6.70 -30.78
CA LEU A 505 13.45 6.08 -29.53
C LEU A 505 12.05 6.56 -29.11
N LEU A 506 11.77 7.85 -29.26
CA LEU A 506 10.48 8.45 -28.87
C LEU A 506 9.35 7.98 -29.80
N ASP A 507 9.61 7.88 -31.10
CA ASP A 507 8.67 7.30 -32.06
C ASP A 507 8.38 5.83 -31.72
N ALA A 508 9.40 5.05 -31.34
CA ALA A 508 9.21 3.67 -30.91
C ALA A 508 8.37 3.56 -29.63
N VAL A 509 8.52 4.50 -28.69
CA VAL A 509 7.67 4.57 -27.49
C VAL A 509 6.23 4.90 -27.88
N LEU A 510 6.01 5.90 -28.74
CA LEU A 510 4.67 6.34 -29.16
C LEU A 510 3.95 5.32 -30.04
N ALA A 511 4.68 4.52 -30.81
CA ALA A 511 4.14 3.42 -31.62
C ALA A 511 3.80 2.16 -30.81
N GLY A 512 4.15 2.11 -29.52
CA GLY A 512 3.85 0.98 -28.66
C GLY A 512 2.36 0.86 -28.35
N ASP A 513 1.84 -0.37 -28.35
CA ASP A 513 0.47 -0.63 -27.93
C ASP A 513 0.31 -0.46 -26.41
N GLY A 514 -0.76 0.22 -25.99
CA GLY A 514 -1.15 0.31 -24.56
C GLY A 514 -0.24 1.17 -23.70
N VAL A 515 0.41 2.17 -24.30
CA VAL A 515 1.25 3.16 -23.58
C VAL A 515 0.34 4.06 -22.73
N ASP A 516 0.71 4.30 -21.48
CA ASP A 516 -0.06 5.16 -20.60
C ASP A 516 0.03 6.64 -21.01
N VAL A 517 -1.02 7.40 -20.66
CA VAL A 517 -1.21 8.80 -21.08
C VAL A 517 -0.05 9.71 -20.67
N LEU A 518 0.54 9.49 -19.49
CA LEU A 518 1.64 10.32 -19.00
C LEU A 518 2.95 9.99 -19.73
N THR A 519 3.20 8.72 -20.03
CA THR A 519 4.32 8.34 -20.90
C THR A 519 4.16 8.94 -22.30
N VAL A 520 2.95 8.95 -22.87
CA VAL A 520 2.68 9.62 -24.16
C VAL A 520 2.97 11.12 -24.06
N ALA A 521 2.47 11.81 -23.03
CA ALA A 521 2.67 13.25 -22.86
C ALA A 521 4.16 13.62 -22.79
N HIS A 522 4.94 12.90 -21.97
CA HIS A 522 6.38 13.11 -21.86
C HIS A 522 7.12 12.80 -23.16
N ALA A 523 6.78 11.69 -23.83
CA ALA A 523 7.42 11.33 -25.09
C ALA A 523 7.17 12.39 -26.18
N ARG A 524 5.96 12.94 -26.26
CA ARG A 524 5.62 14.02 -27.21
C ARG A 524 6.34 15.32 -26.92
N LEU A 525 6.47 15.71 -25.64
CA LEU A 525 7.27 16.88 -25.25
C LEU A 525 8.73 16.75 -25.73
N ASP A 526 9.37 15.62 -25.43
CA ASP A 526 10.77 15.40 -25.81
C ASP A 526 10.95 15.20 -27.33
N LEU A 527 9.92 14.67 -28.01
CA LEU A 527 9.90 14.52 -29.46
C LEU A 527 9.81 15.89 -30.13
N GLY A 528 8.89 16.74 -29.66
CA GLY A 528 8.74 18.12 -30.10
C GLY A 528 10.03 18.93 -29.94
N ARG A 529 10.71 18.80 -28.79
CA ARG A 529 12.03 19.41 -28.55
C ARG A 529 13.09 18.93 -29.55
N SER A 530 13.17 17.63 -29.79
CA SER A 530 14.17 17.04 -30.69
C SER A 530 13.90 17.41 -32.17
N LEU A 531 12.62 17.45 -32.58
CA LEU A 531 12.20 17.91 -33.89
C LEU A 531 12.50 19.40 -34.11
N ALA A 532 12.27 20.24 -33.09
CA ALA A 532 12.61 21.66 -33.12
C ALA A 532 14.11 21.87 -33.33
N ALA A 533 14.94 21.13 -32.58
CA ALA A 533 16.40 21.17 -32.71
C ALA A 533 16.90 20.73 -34.10
N ARG A 534 16.17 19.85 -34.78
CA ARG A 534 16.44 19.44 -36.18
C ARG A 534 15.87 20.40 -37.23
N GLY A 535 15.20 21.47 -36.81
CA GLY A 535 14.61 22.47 -37.70
C GLY A 535 13.23 22.09 -38.26
N ASN A 536 12.64 20.96 -37.84
CA ASN A 536 11.30 20.57 -38.25
C ASN A 536 10.22 21.25 -37.39
N ARG A 537 10.11 22.57 -37.53
CA ARG A 537 9.26 23.42 -36.68
C ARG A 537 7.78 23.02 -36.70
N ARG A 538 7.25 22.66 -37.87
CA ARG A 538 5.82 22.31 -38.01
C ARG A 538 5.48 21.06 -37.22
N ALA A 539 6.27 20.00 -37.36
CA ALA A 539 6.05 18.77 -36.59
C ALA A 539 6.28 19.00 -35.09
N ALA A 540 7.26 19.83 -34.72
CA ALA A 540 7.53 20.16 -33.34
C ALA A 540 6.33 20.82 -32.62
N VAL A 541 5.66 21.78 -33.28
CA VAL A 541 4.47 22.43 -32.71
C VAL A 541 3.35 21.42 -32.48
N VAL A 542 3.08 20.54 -33.45
CA VAL A 542 2.03 19.52 -33.33
C VAL A 542 2.24 18.61 -32.11
N GLU A 543 3.48 18.14 -31.90
CA GLU A 543 3.78 17.27 -30.76
C GLU A 543 3.70 18.02 -29.42
N LEU A 544 4.19 19.26 -29.36
CA LEU A 544 4.17 20.09 -28.15
C LEU A 544 2.74 20.51 -27.75
N GLU A 545 1.87 20.85 -28.71
CA GLU A 545 0.46 21.17 -28.44
C GLU A 545 -0.29 19.96 -27.90
N ALA A 546 -0.02 18.78 -28.46
CA ALA A 546 -0.63 17.55 -27.97
C ALA A 546 -0.12 17.16 -26.58
N ALA A 547 1.18 17.36 -26.29
CA ALA A 547 1.72 17.17 -24.95
C ALA A 547 1.09 18.17 -23.95
N LEU A 548 0.97 19.44 -24.32
CA LEU A 548 0.38 20.50 -23.50
C LEU A 548 -1.08 20.18 -23.10
N ALA A 549 -1.89 19.70 -24.05
CA ALA A 549 -3.26 19.28 -23.76
C ALA A 549 -3.31 18.20 -22.68
N LEU A 550 -2.44 17.18 -22.78
CA LEU A 550 -2.37 16.10 -21.80
C LEU A 550 -1.90 16.59 -20.42
N PHE A 551 -0.89 17.48 -20.35
CA PHE A 551 -0.44 18.02 -19.06
C PHE A 551 -1.52 18.86 -18.37
N ARG A 552 -2.33 19.60 -19.12
CA ARG A 552 -3.46 20.37 -18.59
C ARG A 552 -4.57 19.48 -18.05
N ASP A 553 -4.95 18.46 -18.81
CA ASP A 553 -5.99 17.50 -18.41
C ASP A 553 -5.61 16.75 -17.12
N HIS A 554 -4.31 16.63 -16.83
CA HIS A 554 -3.77 15.96 -15.65
C HIS A 554 -3.18 16.90 -14.58
N HIS A 555 -3.34 18.22 -14.72
CA HIS A 555 -2.85 19.23 -13.77
C HIS A 555 -1.33 19.18 -13.47
N LEU A 556 -0.52 18.84 -14.48
CA LEU A 556 0.94 18.75 -14.38
C LEU A 556 1.60 20.09 -14.71
N LEU A 557 1.60 21.00 -13.73
CA LEU A 557 2.01 22.41 -13.91
C LEU A 557 3.49 22.57 -14.33
N ALA A 558 4.40 21.73 -13.85
CA ALA A 558 5.82 21.87 -14.16
C ALA A 558 6.09 21.57 -15.66
N GLU A 559 5.51 20.49 -16.15
CA GLU A 559 5.57 20.07 -17.55
C GLU A 559 4.76 21.00 -18.46
N GLU A 560 3.63 21.55 -17.97
CA GLU A 560 2.87 22.60 -18.67
C GLU A 560 3.75 23.82 -18.98
N ILE A 561 4.45 24.34 -17.96
CA ILE A 561 5.36 25.49 -18.11
C ILE A 561 6.43 25.19 -19.16
N GLU A 562 7.00 23.99 -19.11
CA GLU A 562 8.01 23.56 -20.08
C GLU A 562 7.47 23.55 -21.52
N CYS A 563 6.30 22.98 -21.77
CA CYS A 563 5.64 22.99 -23.08
C CYS A 563 5.38 24.42 -23.59
N LEU A 564 4.84 25.29 -22.74
CA LEU A 564 4.51 26.66 -23.08
C LEU A 564 5.75 27.46 -23.49
N ILE A 565 6.87 27.29 -22.77
CA ILE A 565 8.14 27.94 -23.10
C ILE A 565 8.67 27.45 -24.46
N GLU A 566 8.62 26.14 -24.75
CA GLU A 566 9.09 25.62 -26.05
C GLU A 566 8.21 26.09 -27.22
N LEU A 567 6.89 26.12 -27.04
CA LEU A 567 5.96 26.66 -28.04
C LEU A 567 6.21 28.15 -28.28
N ALA A 568 6.44 28.94 -27.23
CA ALA A 568 6.77 30.35 -27.35
C ALA A 568 8.08 30.58 -28.13
N ARG A 569 9.12 29.75 -27.91
CA ARG A 569 10.37 29.81 -28.69
C ARG A 569 10.15 29.52 -30.17
N LEU A 570 9.30 28.54 -30.50
CA LEU A 570 8.94 28.25 -31.88
C LEU A 570 8.12 29.38 -32.51
N GLY A 571 7.20 29.97 -31.75
CA GLY A 571 6.44 31.16 -32.15
C GLY A 571 7.32 32.36 -32.45
N ARG A 572 8.30 32.66 -31.57
CA ARG A 572 9.35 33.68 -31.78
C ARG A 572 10.08 33.45 -33.10
N ALA A 573 10.57 32.22 -33.32
CA ALA A 573 11.30 31.85 -34.53
C ALA A 573 10.44 31.90 -35.82
N ALA A 574 9.11 31.89 -35.70
CA ALA A 574 8.16 32.03 -36.79
C ALA A 574 7.64 33.47 -36.97
N GLY A 575 8.02 34.41 -36.10
CA GLY A 575 7.54 35.79 -36.11
C GLY A 575 6.13 35.99 -35.53
N ALA A 576 5.55 34.97 -34.88
CA ALA A 576 4.25 35.03 -34.23
C ALA A 576 4.39 35.56 -32.78
N LEU A 577 4.85 36.81 -32.66
CA LEU A 577 5.31 37.37 -31.38
C LEU A 577 4.18 37.55 -30.36
N ASP A 578 2.99 38.02 -30.77
CA ASP A 578 1.85 38.19 -29.86
C ASP A 578 1.41 36.86 -29.25
N HIS A 579 1.31 35.82 -30.08
CA HIS A 579 0.97 34.47 -29.62
C HIS A 579 2.04 33.89 -28.68
N ALA A 580 3.33 34.16 -28.95
CA ALA A 580 4.41 33.74 -28.08
C ALA A 580 4.35 34.43 -26.71
N LEU A 581 3.95 35.70 -26.65
CA LEU A 581 3.73 36.42 -25.39
C LEU A 581 2.57 35.83 -24.59
N ASP A 582 1.44 35.53 -25.23
CA ASP A 582 0.28 34.90 -24.57
C ASP A 582 0.63 33.54 -23.94
N LEU A 583 1.49 32.75 -24.60
CA LEU A 583 1.97 31.47 -24.09
C LEU A 583 2.86 31.66 -22.85
N LEU A 584 3.70 32.70 -22.84
CA LEU A 584 4.58 33.00 -21.70
C LEU A 584 3.81 33.56 -20.50
N ASP A 585 2.76 34.33 -20.73
CA ASP A 585 1.86 34.76 -19.65
C ASP A 585 1.18 33.55 -19.00
N GLN A 586 0.71 32.58 -19.79
CA GLN A 586 0.17 31.32 -19.25
C GLN A 586 1.23 30.55 -18.44
N ALA A 587 2.47 30.49 -18.91
CA ALA A 587 3.57 29.85 -18.19
C ALA A 587 3.85 30.52 -16.84
N MET A 588 3.76 31.85 -16.78
CA MET A 588 3.94 32.62 -15.54
C MET A 588 2.83 32.35 -14.52
N VAL A 589 1.58 32.20 -14.97
CA VAL A 589 0.45 31.85 -14.09
C VAL A 589 0.64 30.44 -13.52
N ALA A 590 1.01 29.47 -14.36
CA ALA A 590 1.29 28.10 -13.90
C ALA A 590 2.46 28.05 -12.90
N ALA A 591 3.52 28.84 -13.12
CA ALA A 591 4.66 28.95 -12.20
C ALA A 591 4.26 29.53 -10.84
N ASP A 592 3.38 30.54 -10.82
CA ASP A 592 2.85 31.08 -9.56
C ASP A 592 2.02 30.05 -8.80
N GLY A 593 1.20 29.26 -9.52
CA GLY A 593 0.47 28.14 -8.95
C GLY A 593 1.39 27.13 -8.28
N LEU A 594 2.47 26.70 -8.95
CA LEU A 594 3.43 25.75 -8.41
C LEU A 594 4.10 26.24 -7.12
N ARG A 595 4.46 27.54 -7.05
CA ARG A 595 5.14 28.15 -5.89
C ARG A 595 4.27 28.17 -4.63
N MET A 596 2.97 28.38 -4.77
CA MET A 596 2.04 28.51 -3.62
C MET A 596 1.87 27.22 -2.80
N HIS A 597 2.34 26.07 -3.30
CA HIS A 597 2.19 24.77 -2.65
C HIS A 597 3.36 24.39 -1.72
N SER A 598 4.44 25.17 -1.69
CA SER A 598 5.58 24.92 -0.78
C SER A 598 5.55 25.89 0.40
N ALA A 599 5.78 25.39 1.62
CA ALA A 599 5.97 26.22 2.82
C ALA A 599 7.43 26.72 2.98
N ASN A 600 8.34 26.26 2.12
CA ASN A 600 9.77 26.54 2.23
C ASN A 600 10.21 27.68 1.30
N PRO A 601 10.81 28.75 1.85
CA PRO A 601 11.30 29.87 1.03
C PRO A 601 12.42 29.50 0.04
N GLU A 602 13.37 28.62 0.39
CA GLU A 602 14.42 28.18 -0.54
C GLU A 602 13.87 27.31 -1.68
N MET A 603 12.90 26.45 -1.40
CA MET A 603 12.22 25.63 -2.39
C MET A 603 11.31 26.50 -3.26
N GLN A 604 10.58 27.45 -2.68
CA GLN A 604 9.86 28.50 -3.43
C GLN A 604 10.82 29.24 -4.38
N ALA A 605 11.99 29.66 -3.87
CA ALA A 605 13.03 30.33 -4.67
C ALA A 605 13.56 29.43 -5.80
N SER A 606 13.76 28.13 -5.55
CA SER A 606 14.16 27.16 -6.58
C SER A 606 13.06 26.95 -7.63
N LEU A 607 11.80 26.90 -7.21
CA LEU A 607 10.60 26.81 -8.06
C LEU A 607 10.33 28.09 -8.86
N THR A 608 11.04 29.19 -8.61
CA THR A 608 11.01 30.37 -9.50
C THR A 608 11.75 30.13 -10.82
N ARG A 609 12.66 29.13 -10.91
CA ARG A 609 13.49 28.93 -12.11
C ARG A 609 12.67 28.78 -13.40
N PRO A 610 11.59 27.96 -13.46
CA PRO A 610 10.73 27.90 -14.64
C PRO A 610 10.08 29.25 -14.97
N GLY A 611 9.55 29.96 -13.96
CA GLY A 611 8.98 31.30 -14.12
C GLY A 611 10.01 32.33 -14.59
N ARG A 612 11.24 32.28 -14.10
CA ARG A 612 12.34 33.15 -14.56
C ARG A 612 12.66 32.89 -16.02
N ARG A 613 12.75 31.62 -16.45
CA ARG A 613 12.98 31.28 -17.86
C ARG A 613 11.88 31.84 -18.77
N ALA A 614 10.62 31.76 -18.33
CA ALA A 614 9.50 32.35 -19.07
C ALA A 614 9.59 33.89 -19.10
N ALA A 615 9.88 34.52 -17.97
CA ALA A 615 10.04 35.97 -17.85
C ALA A 615 11.19 36.52 -18.70
N ASP A 616 12.36 35.86 -18.68
CA ASP A 616 13.53 36.27 -19.47
C ASP A 616 13.19 36.24 -20.97
N LEU A 617 12.55 35.15 -21.45
CA LEU A 617 12.12 35.04 -22.84
C LEU A 617 11.04 36.07 -23.20
N MET A 618 10.15 36.40 -22.25
CA MET A 618 9.11 37.41 -22.45
C MET A 618 9.71 38.82 -22.57
N ILE A 619 10.72 39.14 -21.78
CA ILE A 619 11.45 40.41 -21.86
C ILE A 619 12.12 40.55 -23.23
N ASP A 620 12.82 39.50 -23.70
CA ASP A 620 13.44 39.50 -25.03
C ASP A 620 12.42 39.81 -26.13
N LEU A 621 11.26 39.14 -26.10
CA LEU A 621 10.19 39.31 -27.09
C LEU A 621 9.57 40.71 -27.07
N LEU A 622 9.36 41.29 -25.88
CA LEU A 622 8.83 42.65 -25.75
C LEU A 622 9.80 43.70 -26.30
N LEU A 623 11.11 43.46 -26.19
CA LEU A 623 12.13 44.31 -26.79
C LEU A 623 12.14 44.17 -28.33
N GLU A 624 11.90 42.97 -28.87
CA GLU A 624 11.83 42.71 -30.32
C GLU A 624 10.60 43.31 -31.01
N THR A 625 9.46 43.37 -30.31
CA THR A 625 8.19 43.91 -30.83
C THR A 625 8.12 45.45 -30.87
N GLY A 626 9.11 46.14 -30.31
CA GLY A 626 9.08 47.61 -30.20
C GLY A 626 7.99 48.11 -29.23
N ALA A 627 7.47 47.24 -28.35
CA ALA A 627 6.55 47.62 -27.30
C ALA A 627 7.18 48.73 -26.43
N THR A 628 6.37 49.68 -25.95
CA THR A 628 6.88 50.81 -25.15
C THR A 628 7.78 50.29 -24.02
N PRO A 629 8.89 50.97 -23.69
CA PRO A 629 9.79 50.59 -22.59
C PRO A 629 9.06 50.26 -21.27
N LEU A 630 7.89 50.84 -21.05
CA LEU A 630 6.98 50.59 -19.93
C LEU A 630 6.38 49.17 -19.87
N GLY A 631 6.12 48.51 -21.01
CA GLY A 631 5.59 47.14 -21.05
C GLY A 631 6.66 46.10 -20.70
N ALA A 632 7.84 46.22 -21.31
CA ALA A 632 9.02 45.43 -20.96
C ALA A 632 9.48 45.69 -19.52
N LEU A 633 9.45 46.95 -19.07
CA LEU A 633 9.73 47.33 -17.69
C LEU A 633 8.67 46.77 -16.72
N SER A 634 7.38 46.78 -17.05
CA SER A 634 6.33 46.20 -16.19
C SER A 634 6.49 44.69 -16.00
N VAL A 635 6.84 43.96 -17.05
CA VAL A 635 7.16 42.52 -16.95
C VAL A 635 8.45 42.29 -16.17
N ALA A 636 9.50 43.05 -16.46
CA ALA A 636 10.77 42.97 -15.74
C ALA A 636 10.64 43.35 -14.27
N GLU A 637 9.84 44.36 -13.93
CA GLU A 637 9.57 44.80 -12.57
C GLU A 637 8.62 43.84 -11.85
N ARG A 638 7.66 43.19 -12.51
CA ARG A 638 6.89 42.08 -11.90
C ARG A 638 7.78 40.86 -11.62
N ALA A 639 8.64 40.48 -12.56
CA ALA A 639 9.60 39.38 -12.38
C ALA A 639 10.64 39.71 -11.29
N ARG A 640 11.12 40.97 -11.23
CA ARG A 640 12.04 41.45 -10.19
C ARG A 640 11.38 41.62 -8.84
N ALA A 641 10.17 42.18 -8.75
CA ALA A 641 9.43 42.32 -7.51
C ALA A 641 9.13 40.97 -6.86
N ARG A 642 8.89 39.92 -7.68
CA ARG A 642 8.78 38.53 -7.21
C ARG A 642 10.07 38.04 -6.55
N VAL A 643 11.23 38.31 -7.16
CA VAL A 643 12.55 37.98 -6.60
C VAL A 643 12.92 38.87 -5.39
N LEU A 644 12.49 40.13 -5.36
CA LEU A 644 12.81 41.09 -4.29
C LEU A 644 11.99 40.83 -3.02
N ALA A 645 10.71 40.49 -3.16
CA ALA A 645 9.84 40.09 -2.05
C ALA A 645 10.39 38.85 -1.30
N GLU A 646 11.17 38.01 -2.00
CA GLU A 646 11.83 36.83 -1.44
C GLU A 646 13.14 37.17 -0.70
N ILE A 647 13.92 38.16 -1.17
CA ILE A 647 15.13 38.61 -0.47
C ILE A 647 14.78 39.22 0.89
N ASP A 648 13.67 39.96 0.96
CA ASP A 648 13.18 40.54 2.22
C ASP A 648 12.61 39.46 3.16
N ALA A 649 11.87 38.47 2.63
CA ALA A 649 11.37 37.34 3.43
C ALA A 649 12.50 36.41 3.95
N ALA A 650 13.60 36.27 3.20
CA ALA A 650 14.77 35.50 3.62
C ALA A 650 15.67 36.26 4.62
N ARG A 651 15.62 37.60 4.62
CA ARG A 651 16.38 38.46 5.55
C ARG A 651 15.80 38.51 6.96
N ASP A 652 14.49 38.38 7.10
CA ASP A 652 13.78 38.56 8.37
C ASP A 652 13.79 37.32 9.30
N ARG A 653 14.58 36.27 9.02
CA ARG A 653 14.72 35.13 9.94
C ARG A 653 16.00 35.20 10.78
N PRO A 654 15.91 34.97 12.10
CA PRO A 654 17.09 34.70 12.91
C PRO A 654 17.72 33.39 12.41
N ARG A 655 19.04 33.39 12.23
CA ARG A 655 19.83 32.15 12.06
C ARG A 655 19.58 31.27 13.29
N ALA A 656 18.60 30.38 13.23
CA ALA A 656 18.26 29.52 14.33
C ALA A 656 19.41 28.53 14.55
N GLY A 657 20.08 28.63 15.69
CA GLY A 657 21.09 27.68 16.13
C GLY A 657 20.45 26.34 16.48
N GLY A 658 20.97 25.25 15.90
CA GLY A 658 20.49 23.89 16.15
C GLY A 658 21.10 22.86 15.19
N SER A 659 22.41 22.63 15.33
CA SER A 659 23.26 21.74 14.51
C SER A 659 23.34 22.06 13.01
N THR A 660 24.56 22.32 12.51
CA THR A 660 24.79 22.48 11.08
C THR A 660 24.60 21.14 10.37
N HIS A 661 24.12 21.12 9.11
CA HIS A 661 24.02 19.89 8.29
C HIS A 661 25.32 19.04 8.32
N ALA A 662 26.47 19.69 8.51
CA ALA A 662 27.78 19.04 8.70
C ALA A 662 27.90 18.20 9.99
N GLN A 663 27.24 18.57 11.10
CA GLN A 663 27.24 17.80 12.35
C GLN A 663 26.33 16.56 12.28
N ARG A 664 25.19 16.66 11.57
CA ARG A 664 24.31 15.49 11.30
C ARG A 664 24.96 14.50 10.33
N ARG A 665 25.91 14.98 9.50
CA ARG A 665 26.75 14.12 8.65
C ARG A 665 27.57 13.16 9.50
N GLU A 666 28.30 13.64 10.52
CA GLU A 666 29.20 12.80 11.32
C GLU A 666 28.53 11.72 12.17
N SER A 667 27.24 11.83 12.49
CA SER A 667 26.52 10.81 13.27
C SER A 667 25.97 9.65 12.44
N LEU A 668 25.98 9.76 11.10
CA LEU A 668 25.35 8.81 10.17
C LEU A 668 26.36 7.94 9.37
N TYR A 669 27.67 8.21 9.51
CA TYR A 669 28.77 7.32 9.06
C TYR A 669 29.29 6.52 10.24
#